data_AF-A0A2D1TZB7-F1
#
_entry.id   AF-A0A2D1TZB7-F1
#
_cell.length_a   1.000
_cell.length_b   1.000
_cell.length_c   1.000
_cell.angle_alpha   90.00
_cell.angle_beta   90.00
_cell.angle_gamma   90.00
#
_symmetry.space_group_name_H-M   'P 1'
#
loop_
_entity.id
_entity.type
_entity.pdbx_description
1 polymer ?
#
loop_
_entity_poly.entity_id
_entity_poly.type
_entity_poly.pdbx_seq_one_letter_code
_entity_poly.pdbx_strand_id
1 'polypeptide(L)'
;MVIDSTIRFNDRMDGPSVSLGSKLSNAKVSFAIFKRDIKRLLVNPVALVVTLGVCVIPSLYAWYNIVANWDPYGNTQGIKIAIANNDRGTQNDLVGELNAGDKVVDQLKENDQLGWTFVDSAADAKEGVESGEYYAAIVIPKNFSDNLVSMLDGNYHQPKLTYYVNEKKSAIAPKVTDTGANTIEEQINSEFVSTVGETVAGIAKDAGVDLKDKATQTQDSLAGSVSEASDTLGEVRDSIGDMNTAIDKTSSSIASADAALAGLQGQAPSLTQAIAQGNDLLGEARTTAGKSITSLSKALSEGSLALTKTSASANAAIGKLTGTVTSTTTRIDNSLGSLQATIDHNKAVIGHLEILVNDTSTGSEEIDARIVSTIDSLREQNQKLQSIKDGLSAQSRAMTNDATLISNASNALNTAIKTGTANLGQAQTDLGQNALPKASSALDSFAAVSGDLTGIVSGMTPTIASARGTLAQLDATLKQAKTTLSQTDASLAKVQDKLATAANDIAALQTSESMGELADLMDVDVNDVADFMASPVELTSKSIYPVKSFGSGIAPFYTNLALWVGGYVLIAIYKLEVDREGIGSFTARQGYFGRWLLMVILGAFQAIIVTVGDLVIGVQCVNPLLFVLGGIAISFTYVNIIYALSTTFKHIGKAIGVILVIVQIPGSSGMYPIEMMPGFFQWLHPLLPFTYGINLLRETVGGMYSFNYLFNLCILGVFLIVALFIGLQLRPLLLNLNLLFDKQLSTTGLMICESNDLPRQRYSLRTAMRVMLDSDSYRRELLDHAVAFEHRYPYYIKGGFAAVVGVQVLLFVLSTVLDIDNNGKIILLVIWIISVIAICGWLINIEYIRASLNTQMRISALSDEDLRREMREHTAAIPAARRMFGLNASERGTKDSEQPTSRLPHTGAHRKAHDADGVDNVNGNDGDTTPLGKHSKGGEA
;
A
#
# COMPACT_ATOMS: atom_id res chain seq x y z
N MET A 1 -28.99 -38.95 20.94
CA MET A 1 -29.98 -40.02 20.69
C MET A 1 -29.23 -41.17 20.03
N VAL A 2 -29.39 -42.41 20.50
CA VAL A 2 -28.59 -43.56 20.06
C VAL A 2 -29.33 -44.34 18.97
N ILE A 3 -28.63 -44.65 17.87
CA ILE A 3 -28.91 -45.85 17.07
C ILE A 3 -27.56 -46.53 16.81
N ASP A 4 -27.43 -47.77 17.28
CA ASP A 4 -26.31 -48.67 17.02
C ASP A 4 -26.50 -49.36 15.65
N SER A 5 -25.42 -49.59 14.92
CA SER A 5 -25.41 -50.42 13.71
C SER A 5 -24.04 -51.09 13.51
N THR A 6 -23.68 -51.94 14.46
CA THR A 6 -22.60 -52.93 14.35
C THR A 6 -22.62 -53.69 13.01
N ILE A 7 -21.66 -53.37 12.13
CA ILE A 7 -21.30 -54.21 10.97
C ILE A 7 -19.96 -54.88 11.27
N ARG A 8 -19.91 -56.20 11.07
CA ARG A 8 -18.84 -57.07 11.55
C ARG A 8 -17.54 -56.83 10.78
N PHE A 9 -16.43 -56.69 11.50
CA PHE A 9 -15.12 -57.04 10.95
C PHE A 9 -15.12 -58.53 10.63
N ASN A 10 -15.11 -58.87 9.34
CA ASN A 10 -14.94 -60.24 8.88
C ASN A 10 -13.48 -60.43 8.44
N ASP A 11 -12.65 -60.95 9.35
CA ASP A 11 -11.30 -61.38 9.04
C ASP A 11 -11.26 -62.41 7.89
N ARG A 12 -10.11 -62.46 7.22
CA ARG A 12 -9.78 -63.31 6.07
C ARG A 12 -10.53 -63.00 4.77
N MET A 13 -9.79 -62.42 3.82
CA MET A 13 -9.53 -63.07 2.53
C MET A 13 -8.31 -62.42 1.85
N ASP A 14 -7.10 -62.75 2.33
CA ASP A 14 -5.85 -62.48 1.61
C ASP A 14 -5.72 -63.37 0.38
N GLY A 15 -6.48 -63.03 -0.67
CA GLY A 15 -6.26 -63.56 -2.01
C GLY A 15 -4.93 -63.05 -2.58
N PRO A 16 -4.13 -63.86 -3.28
CA PRO A 16 -2.83 -63.45 -3.79
C PRO A 16 -2.99 -62.29 -4.80
N SER A 17 -2.51 -61.10 -4.42
CA SER A 17 -2.67 -59.87 -5.21
C SER A 17 -1.76 -59.87 -6.45
N VAL A 18 -2.27 -60.45 -7.54
CA VAL A 18 -1.54 -60.60 -8.81
C VAL A 18 -1.07 -59.25 -9.34
N SER A 19 0.25 -59.04 -9.34
CA SER A 19 0.89 -57.78 -9.74
C SER A 19 0.83 -57.54 -11.26
N LEU A 20 -0.28 -56.94 -11.72
CA LEU A 20 -0.42 -56.41 -13.09
C LEU A 20 0.66 -55.36 -13.45
N GLY A 21 1.17 -54.64 -12.45
CA GLY A 21 2.14 -53.55 -12.63
C GLY A 21 3.50 -53.96 -13.22
N SER A 22 3.81 -55.27 -13.28
CA SER A 22 5.10 -55.78 -13.79
C SER A 22 5.15 -55.97 -15.32
N LYS A 23 4.01 -55.94 -16.03
CA LYS A 23 3.93 -56.24 -17.48
C LYS A 23 3.21 -55.17 -18.33
N LEU A 24 2.83 -54.03 -17.75
CA LEU A 24 2.06 -52.99 -18.43
C LEU A 24 2.84 -51.68 -18.55
N SER A 25 2.79 -51.05 -19.73
CA SER A 25 3.34 -49.71 -19.95
C SER A 25 2.61 -48.66 -19.12
N ASN A 26 3.32 -47.63 -18.67
CA ASN A 26 2.82 -46.62 -17.71
C ASN A 26 1.41 -46.10 -18.02
N ALA A 27 1.13 -45.75 -19.28
CA ALA A 27 -0.17 -45.24 -19.71
C ALA A 27 -1.32 -46.25 -19.49
N LYS A 28 -1.09 -47.57 -19.63
CA LYS A 28 -2.11 -48.60 -19.42
C LYS A 28 -2.52 -48.70 -17.95
N VAL A 29 -1.59 -48.46 -17.01
CA VAL A 29 -1.89 -48.43 -15.56
C VAL A 29 -2.73 -47.19 -15.21
N SER A 30 -2.35 -46.01 -15.69
CA SER A 30 -3.14 -44.78 -15.51
C SER A 30 -4.53 -44.88 -16.13
N PHE A 31 -4.65 -45.46 -17.32
CA PHE A 31 -5.95 -45.67 -17.97
C PHE A 31 -6.82 -46.70 -17.24
N ALA A 32 -6.22 -47.73 -16.62
CA ALA A 32 -6.95 -48.67 -15.77
C ALA A 32 -7.52 -47.99 -14.51
N ILE A 33 -6.76 -47.09 -13.88
CA ILE A 33 -7.23 -46.25 -12.77
C ILE A 33 -8.42 -45.39 -13.22
N PHE A 34 -8.25 -44.62 -14.30
CA PHE A 34 -9.31 -43.79 -14.86
C PHE A 34 -10.59 -44.59 -15.19
N LYS A 35 -10.45 -45.74 -15.88
CA LYS A 35 -11.58 -46.61 -16.24
C LYS A 35 -12.29 -47.20 -15.01
N ARG A 36 -11.55 -47.56 -13.95
CA ARG A 36 -12.15 -48.02 -12.68
C ARG A 36 -12.94 -46.89 -12.03
N ASP A 37 -12.37 -45.69 -11.98
CA ASP A 37 -12.96 -44.56 -11.25
C ASP A 37 -14.21 -44.03 -11.98
N ILE A 38 -14.21 -43.98 -13.31
CA ILE A 38 -15.41 -43.76 -14.13
C ILE A 38 -16.47 -44.87 -13.91
N LYS A 39 -16.06 -46.14 -13.84
CA LYS A 39 -17.01 -47.23 -13.54
C LYS A 39 -17.63 -47.07 -12.14
N ARG A 40 -16.84 -46.69 -11.12
CA ARG A 40 -17.34 -46.41 -9.76
C ARG A 40 -18.35 -45.26 -9.75
N LEU A 41 -18.07 -44.19 -10.50
CA LEU A 41 -18.96 -43.05 -10.65
C LEU A 41 -20.29 -43.42 -11.32
N LEU A 42 -20.25 -44.15 -12.45
CA LEU A 42 -21.46 -44.52 -13.20
C LEU A 42 -22.32 -45.60 -12.52
N VAL A 43 -21.73 -46.43 -11.66
CA VAL A 43 -22.45 -47.50 -10.94
C VAL A 43 -23.08 -47.00 -9.63
N ASN A 44 -22.60 -45.91 -9.04
CA ASN A 44 -23.18 -45.30 -7.84
C ASN A 44 -24.06 -44.09 -8.20
N PRO A 45 -25.41 -44.19 -8.15
CA PRO A 45 -26.30 -43.12 -8.58
C PRO A 45 -26.18 -41.85 -7.72
N VAL A 46 -25.84 -41.98 -6.42
CA VAL A 46 -25.62 -40.82 -5.54
C VAL A 46 -24.35 -40.08 -5.96
N ALA A 47 -23.26 -40.80 -6.25
CA ALA A 47 -22.03 -40.19 -6.76
C ALA A 47 -22.25 -39.51 -8.11
N LEU A 48 -23.06 -40.11 -9.00
CA LEU A 48 -23.42 -39.52 -10.29
C LEU A 48 -24.19 -38.20 -10.13
N VAL A 49 -25.24 -38.18 -9.30
CA VAL A 49 -26.04 -36.97 -9.03
C VAL A 49 -25.20 -35.86 -8.39
N VAL A 50 -24.39 -36.18 -7.38
CA VAL A 50 -23.45 -35.22 -6.77
C VAL A 50 -22.48 -34.67 -7.81
N THR A 51 -22.00 -35.49 -8.74
CA THR A 51 -21.06 -35.06 -9.79
C THR A 51 -21.73 -34.13 -10.80
N LEU A 52 -22.97 -34.42 -11.22
CA LEU A 52 -23.74 -33.52 -12.08
C LEU A 52 -23.98 -32.17 -11.39
N GLY A 53 -24.32 -32.18 -10.09
CA GLY A 53 -24.39 -30.95 -9.28
C GLY A 53 -23.06 -30.17 -9.27
N VAL A 54 -21.94 -30.84 -8.99
CA VAL A 54 -20.59 -30.25 -9.03
C VAL A 54 -20.22 -29.69 -10.43
N CYS A 55 -20.78 -30.25 -11.51
CA CYS A 55 -20.57 -29.74 -12.86
C CYS A 55 -21.42 -28.49 -13.20
N VAL A 56 -22.49 -28.22 -12.45
CA VAL A 56 -23.45 -27.11 -12.70
C VAL A 56 -23.31 -25.96 -11.70
N ILE A 57 -22.97 -26.23 -10.43
CA ILE A 57 -22.80 -25.23 -9.37
C ILE A 57 -21.94 -24.02 -9.77
N PRO A 58 -20.77 -24.16 -10.43
CA PRO A 58 -19.95 -22.99 -10.78
C PRO A 58 -20.62 -22.14 -11.87
N SER A 59 -21.30 -22.78 -12.81
CA SER A 59 -22.00 -22.13 -13.91
C SER A 59 -23.17 -21.28 -13.40
N LEU A 60 -23.92 -21.77 -12.41
CA LEU A 60 -24.97 -20.99 -11.73
C LEU A 60 -24.45 -19.66 -11.16
N TYR A 61 -23.22 -19.64 -10.63
CA TYR A 61 -22.60 -18.42 -10.14
C TYR A 61 -22.30 -17.44 -11.30
N ALA A 62 -21.71 -17.89 -12.41
CA ALA A 62 -21.48 -17.02 -13.57
C ALA A 62 -22.79 -16.46 -14.10
N TRP A 63 -23.75 -17.33 -14.40
CA TRP A 63 -25.05 -16.97 -14.97
C TRP A 63 -25.81 -15.97 -14.11
N TYR A 64 -25.90 -16.19 -12.79
CA TYR A 64 -26.63 -15.28 -11.91
C TYR A 64 -25.97 -13.90 -11.85
N ASN A 65 -24.64 -13.82 -11.85
CA ASN A 65 -23.93 -12.52 -11.85
C ASN A 65 -24.00 -11.82 -13.22
N ILE A 66 -23.94 -12.56 -14.33
CA ILE A 66 -24.10 -12.03 -15.70
C ILE A 66 -25.50 -11.46 -15.90
N VAL A 67 -26.54 -12.15 -15.39
CA VAL A 67 -27.94 -11.68 -15.47
C VAL A 67 -28.20 -10.52 -14.50
N ALA A 68 -27.70 -10.57 -13.26
CA ALA A 68 -27.85 -9.48 -12.29
C ALA A 68 -27.16 -8.18 -12.73
N ASN A 69 -26.13 -8.28 -13.58
CA ASN A 69 -25.44 -7.15 -14.19
C ASN A 69 -25.71 -7.11 -15.72
N TRP A 70 -26.86 -7.60 -16.19
CA TRP A 70 -27.13 -7.69 -17.63
C TRP A 70 -27.15 -6.29 -18.28
N ASP A 71 -27.93 -5.42 -17.67
CA ASP A 71 -28.00 -4.01 -17.97
C ASP A 71 -28.29 -3.22 -16.68
N PRO A 72 -27.25 -2.75 -15.96
CA PRO A 72 -27.40 -1.93 -14.77
C PRO A 72 -27.77 -0.47 -15.09
N TYR A 73 -27.84 -0.09 -16.38
CA TYR A 73 -28.11 1.28 -16.83
C TYR A 73 -29.51 1.42 -17.45
N GLY A 74 -30.11 0.36 -18.00
CA GLY A 74 -31.49 0.37 -18.52
C GLY A 74 -32.60 0.42 -17.45
N ASN A 75 -32.26 0.47 -16.16
CA ASN A 75 -33.22 0.55 -15.04
C ASN A 75 -33.02 1.81 -14.16
N THR A 76 -32.45 2.88 -14.75
CA THR A 76 -32.08 4.12 -14.04
C THR A 76 -33.26 4.97 -13.57
N GLN A 77 -34.49 4.66 -13.97
CA GLN A 77 -35.73 5.18 -13.35
C GLN A 77 -35.76 4.99 -11.82
N GLY A 78 -35.11 3.95 -11.28
CA GLY A 78 -34.99 3.73 -9.83
C GLY A 78 -34.05 4.71 -9.11
N ILE A 79 -33.27 5.51 -9.85
CA ILE A 79 -32.37 6.52 -9.31
C ILE A 79 -33.12 7.85 -9.27
N LYS A 80 -33.76 8.13 -8.13
CA LYS A 80 -34.44 9.41 -7.92
C LYS A 80 -33.45 10.59 -7.98
N ILE A 81 -33.72 11.56 -8.85
CA ILE A 81 -33.04 12.86 -8.92
C ILE A 81 -34.09 13.94 -8.70
N ALA A 82 -33.91 14.79 -7.69
CA ALA A 82 -34.87 15.86 -7.43
C ALA A 82 -34.62 17.11 -8.28
N ILE A 83 -35.68 17.72 -8.80
CA ILE A 83 -35.62 18.97 -9.56
C ILE A 83 -36.43 20.02 -8.81
N ALA A 84 -35.78 21.11 -8.38
CA ALA A 84 -36.46 22.28 -7.86
C ALA A 84 -36.30 23.43 -8.86
N ASN A 85 -37.39 23.80 -9.54
CA ASN A 85 -37.42 25.05 -10.27
C ASN A 85 -37.77 26.20 -9.31
N ASN A 86 -36.88 27.19 -9.21
CA ASN A 86 -37.19 28.45 -8.55
C ASN A 86 -37.09 29.65 -9.50
N ASP A 87 -36.89 29.42 -10.80
CA ASP A 87 -36.89 30.46 -11.84
C ASP A 87 -38.23 31.22 -11.89
N ARG A 88 -38.20 32.38 -12.54
CA ARG A 88 -39.35 33.31 -12.62
C ARG A 88 -39.73 33.68 -14.04
N GLY A 89 -39.01 33.16 -15.03
CA GLY A 89 -39.00 33.69 -16.38
C GLY A 89 -38.35 35.08 -16.45
N THR A 90 -38.26 35.59 -17.67
CA THR A 90 -37.92 36.99 -17.97
C THR A 90 -38.71 37.44 -19.21
N GLN A 91 -38.72 38.74 -19.49
CA GLN A 91 -39.41 39.31 -20.66
C GLN A 91 -38.52 40.35 -21.33
N ASN A 92 -38.31 40.22 -22.63
CA ASN A 92 -37.34 41.00 -23.40
C ASN A 92 -37.84 41.27 -24.83
N ASP A 93 -37.53 42.46 -25.36
CA ASP A 93 -38.01 42.93 -26.66
C ASP A 93 -37.56 42.07 -27.85
N LEU A 94 -36.49 41.27 -27.71
CA LEU A 94 -35.94 40.40 -28.76
C LEU A 94 -36.53 38.98 -28.79
N VAL A 95 -36.90 38.43 -27.63
CA VAL A 95 -37.31 37.01 -27.48
C VAL A 95 -38.68 36.81 -26.81
N GLY A 96 -39.39 37.91 -26.50
CA GLY A 96 -40.71 37.86 -25.88
C GLY A 96 -40.66 37.47 -24.39
N GLU A 97 -41.66 36.71 -23.95
CA GLU A 97 -41.74 36.13 -22.60
C GLU A 97 -41.10 34.75 -22.61
N LEU A 98 -39.97 34.58 -21.89
CA LEU A 98 -39.20 33.34 -21.86
C LEU A 98 -39.08 32.81 -20.43
N ASN A 99 -39.53 31.57 -20.22
CA ASN A 99 -39.32 30.81 -18.99
C ASN A 99 -38.64 29.47 -19.30
N ALA A 100 -37.31 29.52 -19.44
CA ALA A 100 -36.47 28.37 -19.70
C ALA A 100 -36.49 27.36 -18.53
N GLY A 101 -36.65 27.82 -17.28
CA GLY A 101 -36.76 26.94 -16.12
C GLY A 101 -37.95 25.97 -16.21
N ASP A 102 -39.12 26.47 -16.62
CA ASP A 102 -40.31 25.62 -16.79
C ASP A 102 -40.25 24.77 -18.06
N LYS A 103 -39.71 25.27 -19.19
CA LYS A 103 -39.47 24.45 -20.39
C LYS A 103 -38.58 23.24 -20.10
N VAL A 104 -37.49 23.44 -19.36
CA VAL A 104 -36.58 22.36 -18.92
C VAL A 104 -37.29 21.38 -17.99
N VAL A 105 -38.13 21.87 -17.07
CA VAL A 105 -38.95 21.02 -16.20
C VAL A 105 -39.96 20.18 -17.00
N ASP A 106 -40.54 20.71 -18.07
CA ASP A 106 -41.47 19.96 -18.92
C ASP A 106 -40.75 18.91 -19.79
N GLN A 107 -39.62 19.25 -20.42
CA GLN A 107 -38.75 18.28 -21.12
C GLN A 107 -38.31 17.13 -20.19
N LEU A 108 -38.04 17.41 -18.91
CA LEU A 108 -37.69 16.40 -17.91
C LEU A 108 -38.87 15.53 -17.47
N LYS A 109 -40.13 15.96 -17.64
CA LYS A 109 -41.31 15.09 -17.42
C LYS A 109 -41.50 14.08 -18.56
N GLU A 110 -40.98 14.39 -19.75
CA GLU A 110 -41.00 13.48 -20.91
C GLU A 110 -39.78 12.52 -20.93
N ASN A 111 -38.74 12.81 -20.15
CA ASN A 111 -37.52 12.01 -20.08
C ASN A 111 -37.65 10.81 -19.11
N ASP A 112 -38.24 9.72 -19.59
CA ASP A 112 -38.40 8.45 -18.84
C ASP A 112 -37.08 7.70 -18.52
N GLN A 113 -35.89 8.26 -18.76
CA GLN A 113 -34.61 7.54 -18.54
C GLN A 113 -34.15 7.57 -17.07
N LEU A 114 -34.53 8.60 -16.31
CA LEU A 114 -34.08 8.84 -14.93
C LEU A 114 -35.26 9.11 -14.01
N GLY A 115 -35.08 8.90 -12.70
CA GLY A 115 -36.14 9.04 -11.70
C GLY A 115 -36.44 10.49 -11.32
N TRP A 116 -36.78 11.35 -12.28
CA TRP A 116 -37.03 12.77 -12.04
C TRP A 116 -38.14 12.97 -11.01
N THR A 117 -37.84 13.72 -9.95
CA THR A 117 -38.74 13.97 -8.82
C THR A 117 -38.85 15.47 -8.60
N PHE A 118 -39.92 16.10 -9.10
CA PHE A 118 -40.11 17.53 -8.99
C PHE A 118 -40.53 17.91 -7.56
N VAL A 119 -39.88 18.93 -6.97
CA VAL A 119 -40.10 19.36 -5.58
C VAL A 119 -40.19 20.89 -5.47
N ASP A 120 -41.00 21.37 -4.52
CA ASP A 120 -41.43 22.78 -4.46
C ASP A 120 -40.32 23.78 -4.09
N SER A 121 -39.24 23.35 -3.44
CA SER A 121 -38.13 24.24 -3.09
C SER A 121 -36.74 23.63 -3.10
N ALA A 122 -35.74 24.51 -3.25
CA ALA A 122 -34.32 24.20 -3.08
C ALA A 122 -33.97 23.63 -1.69
N ALA A 123 -34.79 23.88 -0.66
CA ALA A 123 -34.56 23.33 0.67
C ALA A 123 -34.96 21.85 0.72
N ASP A 124 -36.15 21.51 0.20
CA ASP A 124 -36.66 20.14 0.15
C ASP A 124 -35.80 19.27 -0.78
N ALA A 125 -35.37 19.83 -1.91
CA ALA A 125 -34.40 19.20 -2.82
C ALA A 125 -33.10 18.83 -2.10
N LYS A 126 -32.56 19.75 -1.28
CA LYS A 126 -31.33 19.53 -0.50
C LYS A 126 -31.55 18.53 0.63
N GLU A 127 -32.62 18.66 1.43
CA GLU A 127 -32.92 17.76 2.54
C GLU A 127 -33.20 16.34 2.06
N GLY A 128 -33.87 16.17 0.92
CA GLY A 128 -34.07 14.87 0.28
C GLY A 128 -32.76 14.21 -0.20
N VAL A 129 -31.75 14.99 -0.59
CA VAL A 129 -30.39 14.48 -0.87
C VAL A 129 -29.63 14.17 0.41
N GLU A 130 -29.67 15.03 1.43
CA GLU A 130 -28.95 14.82 2.71
C GLU A 130 -29.51 13.65 3.52
N SER A 131 -30.83 13.46 3.54
CA SER A 131 -31.52 12.30 4.12
C SER A 131 -31.28 11.01 3.32
N GLY A 132 -31.01 11.15 2.03
CA GLY A 132 -30.84 10.03 1.10
C GLY A 132 -32.14 9.48 0.53
N GLU A 133 -33.25 10.23 0.55
CA GLU A 133 -34.41 9.91 -0.28
C GLU A 133 -34.03 9.96 -1.77
N TYR A 134 -33.38 11.03 -2.18
CA TYR A 134 -32.85 11.24 -3.54
C TYR A 134 -31.38 10.82 -3.62
N TYR A 135 -30.89 10.55 -4.83
CA TYR A 135 -29.46 10.30 -5.09
C TYR A 135 -28.72 11.59 -5.43
N ALA A 136 -29.40 12.50 -6.13
CA ALA A 136 -28.93 13.83 -6.46
C ALA A 136 -30.11 14.81 -6.52
N ALA A 137 -29.82 16.10 -6.60
CA ALA A 137 -30.79 17.13 -6.89
C ALA A 137 -30.18 18.27 -7.71
N ILE A 138 -31.00 18.91 -8.55
CA ILE A 138 -30.65 20.08 -9.33
C ILE A 138 -31.62 21.20 -8.97
N VAL A 139 -31.08 22.37 -8.65
CA VAL A 139 -31.83 23.58 -8.34
C VAL A 139 -31.58 24.63 -9.43
N ILE A 140 -32.67 25.06 -10.07
CA ILE A 140 -32.70 26.15 -11.05
C ILE A 140 -32.94 27.46 -10.29
N PRO A 141 -32.05 28.48 -10.36
CA PRO A 141 -32.18 29.71 -9.56
C PRO A 141 -33.23 30.68 -10.10
N LYS A 142 -33.59 31.67 -9.26
CA LYS A 142 -34.65 32.68 -9.47
C LYS A 142 -34.46 33.66 -10.63
N ASN A 143 -33.31 33.60 -11.30
CA ASN A 143 -32.90 34.47 -12.39
C ASN A 143 -32.28 33.65 -13.53
N PHE A 144 -32.72 32.40 -13.72
CA PHE A 144 -32.11 31.49 -14.70
C PHE A 144 -32.42 31.92 -16.14
N SER A 145 -33.69 32.17 -16.45
CA SER A 145 -34.09 32.74 -17.75
C SER A 145 -33.51 34.14 -17.98
N ASP A 146 -33.44 34.96 -16.92
CA ASP A 146 -32.89 36.31 -16.94
C ASP A 146 -31.39 36.32 -17.34
N ASN A 147 -30.60 35.45 -16.72
CA ASN A 147 -29.19 35.25 -17.09
C ASN A 147 -29.03 34.72 -18.53
N LEU A 148 -29.89 33.79 -18.98
CA LEU A 148 -29.85 33.27 -20.36
C LEU A 148 -30.06 34.40 -21.40
N VAL A 149 -31.04 35.28 -21.18
CA VAL A 149 -31.33 36.38 -22.11
C VAL A 149 -30.28 37.51 -22.05
N SER A 150 -29.57 37.67 -20.94
CA SER A 150 -28.45 38.65 -20.79
C SER A 150 -27.26 38.41 -21.74
N MET A 151 -27.25 37.31 -22.50
CA MET A 151 -26.30 37.10 -23.58
C MET A 151 -26.63 37.93 -24.84
N LEU A 152 -27.90 38.35 -25.00
CA LEU A 152 -28.41 39.07 -26.18
C LEU A 152 -28.44 40.60 -26.01
N ASP A 153 -28.52 41.10 -24.78
CA ASP A 153 -28.52 42.54 -24.46
C ASP A 153 -27.11 43.15 -24.30
N GLY A 154 -26.07 42.30 -24.36
CA GLY A 154 -24.66 42.69 -24.20
C GLY A 154 -24.16 42.79 -22.75
N ASN A 155 -25.03 42.55 -21.75
CA ASN A 155 -24.71 42.63 -20.32
C ASN A 155 -24.56 41.22 -19.71
N TYR A 156 -23.62 40.43 -20.25
CA TYR A 156 -23.47 38.99 -20.00
C TYR A 156 -23.41 38.59 -18.51
N HIS A 157 -24.42 37.84 -18.06
CA HIS A 157 -24.46 37.11 -16.78
C HIS A 157 -24.59 35.61 -17.05
N GLN A 158 -23.57 34.82 -16.68
CA GLN A 158 -23.60 33.37 -16.91
C GLN A 158 -24.69 32.67 -16.07
N PRO A 159 -25.66 31.95 -16.68
CA PRO A 159 -26.63 31.13 -15.95
C PRO A 159 -25.93 29.97 -15.23
N LYS A 160 -26.43 29.58 -14.05
CA LYS A 160 -25.82 28.55 -13.20
C LYS A 160 -26.88 27.68 -12.55
N LEU A 161 -26.73 26.37 -12.64
CA LEU A 161 -27.48 25.40 -11.84
C LEU A 161 -26.73 25.08 -10.56
N THR A 162 -27.45 24.70 -9.50
CA THR A 162 -26.83 24.12 -8.29
C THR A 162 -27.10 22.63 -8.23
N TYR A 163 -26.05 21.82 -8.34
CA TYR A 163 -26.10 20.36 -8.26
C TYR A 163 -25.69 19.87 -6.85
N TYR A 164 -26.48 18.97 -6.29
CA TYR A 164 -26.22 18.27 -5.03
C TYR A 164 -26.20 16.76 -5.30
N VAL A 165 -25.27 16.02 -4.73
CA VAL A 165 -25.15 14.56 -4.93
C VAL A 165 -24.81 13.84 -3.62
N ASN A 166 -25.47 12.70 -3.37
CA ASN A 166 -25.23 11.84 -2.21
C ASN A 166 -24.34 10.66 -2.58
N GLU A 167 -23.03 10.92 -2.68
CA GLU A 167 -22.00 9.90 -2.98
C GLU A 167 -22.01 8.73 -1.95
N LYS A 168 -22.40 9.02 -0.71
CA LYS A 168 -22.52 8.05 0.39
C LYS A 168 -23.59 6.98 0.11
N LYS A 169 -24.64 7.29 -0.66
CA LYS A 169 -25.75 6.36 -0.94
C LYS A 169 -25.35 5.27 -1.96
N SER A 170 -24.46 5.58 -2.89
CA SER A 170 -23.84 4.61 -3.82
C SER A 170 -22.63 5.23 -4.52
N ALA A 171 -21.50 4.53 -4.56
CA ALA A 171 -20.29 4.97 -5.26
C ALA A 171 -20.45 5.03 -6.80
N ILE A 172 -21.51 4.45 -7.36
CA ILE A 172 -21.82 4.51 -8.80
C ILE A 172 -22.82 5.63 -9.10
N ALA A 173 -23.66 6.01 -8.13
CA ALA A 173 -24.71 7.01 -8.35
C ALA A 173 -24.19 8.37 -8.86
N PRO A 174 -23.05 8.92 -8.39
CA PRO A 174 -22.48 10.13 -8.96
C PRO A 174 -22.29 10.02 -10.47
N LYS A 175 -21.74 8.93 -11.02
CA LYS A 175 -21.54 8.81 -12.48
C LYS A 175 -22.78 8.50 -13.30
N VAL A 176 -23.91 8.18 -12.67
CA VAL A 176 -25.21 8.13 -13.37
C VAL A 176 -25.95 9.47 -13.25
N THR A 177 -25.86 10.13 -12.10
CA THR A 177 -26.51 11.42 -11.84
C THR A 177 -25.77 12.60 -12.47
N ASP A 178 -24.44 12.52 -12.64
CA ASP A 178 -23.64 13.41 -13.48
C ASP A 178 -24.11 13.35 -14.94
N THR A 179 -24.39 12.14 -15.47
CA THR A 179 -24.93 11.98 -16.83
C THR A 179 -26.29 12.66 -16.96
N GLY A 180 -27.16 12.54 -15.96
CA GLY A 180 -28.42 13.28 -15.91
C GLY A 180 -28.25 14.80 -15.84
N ALA A 181 -27.25 15.30 -15.12
CA ALA A 181 -26.92 16.72 -15.09
C ALA A 181 -26.39 17.21 -16.44
N ASN A 182 -25.55 16.43 -17.13
CA ASN A 182 -25.08 16.72 -18.48
C ASN A 182 -26.24 16.75 -19.49
N THR A 183 -27.18 15.79 -19.43
CA THR A 183 -28.38 15.80 -20.29
C THR A 183 -29.23 17.05 -20.05
N ILE A 184 -29.30 17.56 -18.83
CA ILE A 184 -29.95 18.85 -18.54
C ILE A 184 -29.20 20.03 -19.16
N GLU A 185 -27.86 20.05 -19.10
CA GLU A 185 -27.05 21.05 -19.78
C GLU A 185 -27.21 20.99 -21.32
N GLU A 186 -27.27 19.80 -21.90
CA GLU A 186 -27.54 19.55 -23.32
C GLU A 186 -28.93 20.09 -23.73
N GLN A 187 -29.99 19.78 -22.97
CA GLN A 187 -31.34 20.29 -23.24
C GLN A 187 -31.43 21.82 -23.10
N ILE A 188 -30.81 22.40 -22.06
CA ILE A 188 -30.74 23.86 -21.87
C ILE A 188 -30.06 24.54 -23.05
N ASN A 189 -28.93 24.01 -23.51
CA ASN A 189 -28.20 24.55 -24.66
C ASN A 189 -29.02 24.40 -25.95
N SER A 190 -29.67 23.26 -26.17
CA SER A 190 -30.54 23.03 -27.33
C SER A 190 -31.74 24.00 -27.35
N GLU A 191 -32.41 24.20 -26.21
CA GLU A 191 -33.54 25.10 -26.07
C GLU A 191 -33.15 26.57 -26.28
N PHE A 192 -32.01 26.99 -25.72
CA PHE A 192 -31.46 28.34 -25.93
C PHE A 192 -31.10 28.57 -27.39
N VAL A 193 -30.39 27.63 -28.03
CA VAL A 193 -29.97 27.78 -29.43
C VAL A 193 -31.15 27.68 -30.39
N SER A 194 -32.17 26.87 -30.09
CA SER A 194 -33.43 26.87 -30.83
C SER A 194 -34.15 28.22 -30.71
N THR A 195 -34.30 28.77 -29.50
CA THR A 195 -34.91 30.10 -29.28
C THR A 195 -34.16 31.21 -30.03
N VAL A 196 -32.82 31.17 -30.04
CA VAL A 196 -31.99 32.12 -30.82
C VAL A 196 -32.13 31.87 -32.32
N GLY A 197 -32.20 30.61 -32.75
CA GLY A 197 -32.43 30.20 -34.15
C GLY A 197 -33.76 30.70 -34.69
N GLU A 198 -34.86 30.48 -33.97
CA GLU A 198 -36.20 31.03 -34.26
C GLU A 198 -36.18 32.56 -34.34
N THR A 199 -35.47 33.23 -33.42
CA THR A 199 -35.36 34.70 -33.39
C THR A 199 -34.62 35.23 -34.63
N VAL A 200 -33.46 34.62 -34.96
CA VAL A 200 -32.66 35.00 -36.14
C VAL A 200 -33.40 34.67 -37.45
N ALA A 201 -34.05 33.51 -37.51
CA ALA A 201 -34.86 33.11 -38.66
C ALA A 201 -36.12 33.97 -38.81
N GLY A 202 -36.72 34.45 -37.72
CA GLY A 202 -37.80 35.43 -37.73
C GLY A 202 -37.36 36.76 -38.34
N ILE A 203 -36.24 37.31 -37.88
CA ILE A 203 -35.63 38.53 -38.44
C ILE A 203 -35.29 38.35 -39.93
N ALA A 204 -34.73 37.20 -40.33
CA ALA A 204 -34.43 36.88 -41.72
C ALA A 204 -35.71 36.70 -42.58
N LYS A 205 -36.78 36.15 -42.00
CA LYS A 205 -38.08 35.95 -42.65
C LYS A 205 -38.83 37.26 -42.88
N ASP A 206 -38.80 38.18 -41.93
CA ASP A 206 -39.38 39.52 -42.09
C ASP A 206 -38.62 40.31 -43.16
N ALA A 207 -37.28 40.22 -43.19
CA ALA A 207 -36.47 40.75 -44.30
C ALA A 207 -36.78 40.04 -45.65
N GLY A 208 -37.06 38.74 -45.63
CA GLY A 208 -37.48 37.95 -46.80
C GLY A 208 -38.86 38.32 -47.33
N VAL A 209 -39.80 38.71 -46.46
CA VAL A 209 -41.10 39.26 -46.85
C VAL A 209 -40.94 40.63 -47.51
N ASP A 210 -40.04 41.48 -47.00
CA ASP A 210 -39.67 42.76 -47.64
C ASP A 210 -38.94 42.59 -48.99
N LEU A 211 -38.41 41.38 -49.26
CA LEU A 211 -37.91 40.95 -50.57
C LEU A 211 -39.04 40.51 -51.51
N LYS A 212 -40.11 39.89 -50.98
CA LYS A 212 -41.23 39.33 -51.75
C LYS A 212 -42.05 40.42 -52.46
N ASP A 213 -42.23 41.58 -51.84
CA ASP A 213 -42.87 42.74 -52.47
C ASP A 213 -42.00 43.43 -53.55
N LYS A 214 -40.73 43.02 -53.70
CA LYS A 214 -39.83 43.44 -54.80
C LYS A 214 -39.79 42.43 -55.97
N ALA A 215 -40.53 41.32 -55.91
CA ALA A 215 -40.42 40.17 -56.82
C ALA A 215 -41.02 40.35 -58.25
N THR A 216 -40.95 41.57 -58.82
CA THR A 216 -41.34 41.86 -60.22
C THR A 216 -40.15 42.17 -61.15
N GLN A 217 -38.91 41.98 -60.67
CA GLN A 217 -37.68 42.34 -61.39
C GLN A 217 -36.72 41.14 -61.59
N THR A 218 -37.30 39.95 -61.75
CA THR A 218 -36.64 38.63 -61.68
C THR A 218 -35.85 38.25 -62.94
N GLN A 219 -34.85 39.06 -63.33
CA GLN A 219 -33.90 38.69 -64.39
C GLN A 219 -32.44 39.04 -64.07
N ASP A 220 -32.19 40.11 -63.30
CA ASP A 220 -30.85 40.44 -62.79
C ASP A 220 -30.48 39.63 -61.53
N SER A 221 -31.49 39.15 -60.79
CA SER A 221 -31.32 38.60 -59.44
C SER A 221 -30.55 37.28 -59.37
N LEU A 222 -30.76 36.33 -60.29
CA LEU A 222 -30.09 35.02 -60.21
C LEU A 222 -28.58 35.12 -60.50
N ALA A 223 -28.19 35.95 -61.47
CA ALA A 223 -26.78 36.27 -61.70
C ALA A 223 -26.19 37.06 -60.50
N GLY A 224 -26.99 37.94 -59.91
CA GLY A 224 -26.69 38.61 -58.65
C GLY A 224 -26.36 37.62 -57.52
N SER A 225 -27.25 36.68 -57.21
CA SER A 225 -27.06 35.72 -56.10
C SER A 225 -25.91 34.73 -56.34
N VAL A 226 -25.59 34.38 -57.58
CA VAL A 226 -24.38 33.56 -57.87
C VAL A 226 -23.10 34.40 -57.75
N SER A 227 -23.13 35.71 -58.07
CA SER A 227 -22.04 36.64 -57.71
C SER A 227 -21.92 36.74 -56.18
N GLU A 228 -23.01 37.03 -55.48
CA GLU A 228 -23.07 37.19 -54.02
C GLU A 228 -22.57 35.94 -53.28
N ALA A 229 -22.88 34.73 -53.76
CA ALA A 229 -22.31 33.48 -53.25
C ALA A 229 -20.80 33.33 -53.57
N SER A 230 -20.35 33.80 -54.74
CA SER A 230 -18.94 33.86 -55.11
C SER A 230 -18.16 34.91 -54.29
N ASP A 231 -18.80 36.03 -53.94
CA ASP A 231 -18.24 37.13 -53.16
C ASP A 231 -18.19 36.73 -51.66
N THR A 232 -19.24 36.08 -51.14
CA THR A 232 -19.24 35.42 -49.82
C THR A 232 -18.14 34.36 -49.71
N LEU A 233 -17.91 33.57 -50.77
CA LEU A 233 -16.75 32.66 -50.83
C LEU A 233 -15.41 33.40 -50.84
N GLY A 234 -15.36 34.64 -51.36
CA GLY A 234 -14.23 35.55 -51.19
C GLY A 234 -14.00 35.89 -49.72
N GLU A 235 -15.03 36.37 -49.02
CA GLU A 235 -14.95 36.74 -47.60
C GLU A 235 -14.54 35.56 -46.69
N VAL A 236 -15.03 34.34 -46.99
CA VAL A 236 -14.61 33.12 -46.27
C VAL A 236 -13.15 32.77 -46.56
N ARG A 237 -12.66 32.99 -47.78
CA ARG A 237 -11.25 32.76 -48.13
C ARG A 237 -10.31 33.81 -47.53
N ASP A 238 -10.73 35.08 -47.50
CA ASP A 238 -10.01 36.15 -46.80
C ASP A 238 -9.98 35.90 -45.29
N SER A 239 -11.09 35.43 -44.71
CA SER A 239 -11.14 34.97 -43.30
C SER A 239 -10.16 33.82 -43.02
N ILE A 240 -9.98 32.89 -43.96
CA ILE A 240 -8.95 31.84 -43.89
C ILE A 240 -7.54 32.45 -44.01
N GLY A 241 -7.34 33.48 -44.82
CA GLY A 241 -6.10 34.28 -44.88
C GLY A 241 -5.75 34.95 -43.54
N ASP A 242 -6.75 35.53 -42.87
CA ASP A 242 -6.60 36.12 -41.54
C ASP A 242 -6.35 35.07 -40.45
N MET A 243 -7.01 33.91 -40.49
CA MET A 243 -6.68 32.78 -39.60
C MET A 243 -5.24 32.30 -39.80
N ASN A 244 -4.77 32.16 -41.05
CA ASN A 244 -3.38 31.82 -41.35
C ASN A 244 -2.40 32.88 -40.80
N THR A 245 -2.77 34.15 -40.84
CA THR A 245 -2.00 35.28 -40.29
C THR A 245 -2.00 35.30 -38.76
N ALA A 246 -3.12 34.94 -38.11
CA ALA A 246 -3.23 34.77 -36.67
C ALA A 246 -2.41 33.57 -36.17
N ILE A 247 -2.37 32.47 -36.93
CA ILE A 247 -1.52 31.31 -36.67
C ILE A 247 -0.03 31.70 -36.71
N ASP A 248 0.41 32.48 -37.70
CA ASP A 248 1.81 32.94 -37.76
C ASP A 248 2.20 33.84 -36.58
N LYS A 249 1.31 34.78 -36.18
CA LYS A 249 1.50 35.59 -34.96
C LYS A 249 1.59 34.72 -33.70
N THR A 250 0.81 33.64 -33.64
CA THR A 250 0.78 32.69 -32.52
C THR A 250 2.06 31.83 -32.49
N SER A 251 2.53 31.30 -33.62
CA SER A 251 3.80 30.57 -33.71
C SER A 251 5.01 31.45 -33.34
N SER A 252 5.02 32.72 -33.76
CA SER A 252 6.04 33.70 -33.34
C SER A 252 6.01 33.99 -31.82
N SER A 253 4.81 34.02 -31.22
CA SER A 253 4.63 34.17 -29.78
C SER A 253 5.09 32.92 -29.00
N ILE A 254 4.83 31.72 -29.54
CA ILE A 254 5.31 30.45 -28.99
C ILE A 254 6.84 30.36 -29.05
N ALA A 255 7.46 30.75 -30.16
CA ALA A 255 8.92 30.80 -30.28
C ALA A 255 9.55 31.79 -29.28
N SER A 256 8.88 32.91 -29.01
CA SER A 256 9.29 33.88 -27.99
C SER A 256 9.17 33.32 -26.56
N ALA A 257 8.11 32.56 -26.28
CA ALA A 257 7.92 31.87 -25.00
C ALA A 257 8.95 30.74 -24.79
N ASP A 258 9.26 29.95 -25.82
CA ASP A 258 10.29 28.92 -25.76
C ASP A 258 11.68 29.52 -25.50
N ALA A 259 12.01 30.65 -26.14
CA ALA A 259 13.26 31.38 -25.89
C ALA A 259 13.36 31.91 -24.45
N ALA A 260 12.27 32.43 -23.89
CA ALA A 260 12.22 32.87 -22.49
C ALA A 260 12.39 31.69 -21.51
N LEU A 261 11.72 30.56 -21.77
CA LEU A 261 11.85 29.33 -20.99
C LEU A 261 13.26 28.73 -21.10
N ALA A 262 13.89 28.76 -22.28
CA ALA A 262 15.29 28.39 -22.47
C ALA A 262 16.25 29.28 -21.66
N GLY A 263 15.98 30.58 -21.60
CA GLY A 263 16.72 31.54 -20.76
C GLY A 263 16.64 31.19 -19.27
N LEU A 264 15.44 30.89 -18.77
CA LEU A 264 15.23 30.43 -17.38
C LEU A 264 15.91 29.08 -17.11
N GLN A 265 15.85 28.14 -18.06
CA GLN A 265 16.53 26.84 -17.99
C GLN A 265 18.06 27.02 -17.90
N GLY A 266 18.63 28.00 -18.61
CA GLY A 266 20.05 28.33 -18.56
C GLY A 266 20.51 29.01 -17.26
N GLN A 267 19.60 29.68 -16.54
CA GLN A 267 19.91 30.35 -15.27
C GLN A 267 19.74 29.43 -14.04
N ALA A 268 18.97 28.34 -14.15
CA ALA A 268 18.74 27.40 -13.05
C ALA A 268 20.04 26.84 -12.43
N PRO A 269 21.08 26.41 -13.19
CA PRO A 269 22.33 25.91 -12.61
C PRO A 269 23.08 26.95 -11.75
N SER A 270 23.15 28.20 -12.20
CA SER A 270 23.75 29.30 -11.43
C SER A 270 22.96 29.62 -10.16
N LEU A 271 21.63 29.51 -10.20
CA LEU A 271 20.77 29.72 -9.04
C LEU A 271 20.95 28.59 -8.02
N THR A 272 20.97 27.33 -8.45
CA THR A 272 21.30 26.18 -7.59
C THR A 272 22.69 26.32 -6.96
N GLN A 273 23.69 26.78 -7.72
CA GLN A 273 25.06 26.99 -7.21
C GLN A 273 25.11 28.11 -6.14
N ALA A 274 24.39 29.21 -6.36
CA ALA A 274 24.31 30.30 -5.38
C ALA A 274 23.60 29.86 -4.08
N ILE A 275 22.55 29.04 -4.18
CA ILE A 275 21.84 28.48 -3.01
C ILE A 275 22.73 27.49 -2.24
N ALA A 276 23.49 26.65 -2.94
CA ALA A 276 24.47 25.75 -2.32
C ALA A 276 25.54 26.52 -1.54
N GLN A 277 26.14 27.55 -2.15
CA GLN A 277 27.10 28.44 -1.47
C GLN A 277 26.47 29.16 -0.27
N GLY A 278 25.21 29.58 -0.37
CA GLY A 278 24.45 30.15 0.75
C GLY A 278 24.26 29.18 1.92
N ASN A 279 24.00 27.90 1.64
CA ASN A 279 23.90 26.85 2.66
C ASN A 279 25.24 26.54 3.34
N ASP A 280 26.34 26.51 2.60
CA ASP A 280 27.69 26.32 3.16
C ASP A 280 28.05 27.48 4.12
N LEU A 281 27.82 28.72 3.68
CA LEU A 281 27.96 29.94 4.50
C LEU A 281 27.06 29.91 5.75
N LEU A 282 25.84 29.40 5.64
CA LEU A 282 24.93 29.26 6.78
C LEU A 282 25.44 28.21 7.80
N GLY A 283 26.00 27.10 7.32
CA GLY A 283 26.64 26.07 8.14
C GLY A 283 27.87 26.59 8.89
N GLU A 284 28.71 27.38 8.22
CA GLU A 284 29.86 28.05 8.83
C GLU A 284 29.44 29.13 9.83
N ALA A 285 28.41 29.93 9.51
CA ALA A 285 27.83 30.92 10.42
C ALA A 285 27.25 30.27 11.68
N ARG A 286 26.49 29.17 11.54
CA ARG A 286 25.95 28.39 12.67
C ARG A 286 27.07 27.83 13.55
N THR A 287 28.11 27.28 12.93
CA THR A 287 29.30 26.76 13.62
C THR A 287 30.04 27.85 14.38
N THR A 288 30.19 29.03 13.78
CA THR A 288 30.91 30.17 14.35
C THR A 288 30.13 30.84 15.48
N ALA A 289 28.81 31.00 15.33
CA ALA A 289 27.92 31.46 16.38
C ALA A 289 27.93 30.51 17.60
N GLY A 290 27.82 29.20 17.37
CA GLY A 290 27.87 28.19 18.42
C GLY A 290 29.18 28.22 19.23
N LYS A 291 30.34 28.24 18.53
CA LYS A 291 31.66 28.40 19.15
C LYS A 291 31.74 29.69 19.98
N SER A 292 31.31 30.82 19.41
CA SER A 292 31.35 32.13 20.08
C SER A 292 30.49 32.18 21.35
N ILE A 293 29.28 31.60 21.32
CA ILE A 293 28.37 31.57 22.46
C ILE A 293 28.91 30.64 23.56
N THR A 294 29.53 29.51 23.20
CA THR A 294 30.18 28.62 24.17
C THR A 294 31.37 29.31 24.84
N SER A 295 32.21 30.01 24.06
CA SER A 295 33.33 30.81 24.59
C SER A 295 32.86 31.95 25.51
N LEU A 296 31.81 32.68 25.13
CA LEU A 296 31.26 33.78 25.93
C LEU A 296 30.62 33.27 27.23
N SER A 297 29.82 32.20 27.17
CA SER A 297 29.21 31.58 28.36
C SER A 297 30.26 31.03 29.33
N LYS A 298 31.34 30.44 28.80
CA LYS A 298 32.50 30.03 29.61
C LYS A 298 33.17 31.23 30.30
N ALA A 299 33.54 32.27 29.55
CA ALA A 299 34.21 33.46 30.10
C ALA A 299 33.34 34.17 31.15
N LEU A 300 32.02 34.20 30.95
CA LEU A 300 31.05 34.77 31.88
C LEU A 300 30.96 33.98 33.20
N SER A 301 30.97 32.64 33.11
CA SER A 301 31.04 31.74 34.27
C SER A 301 32.36 31.87 35.04
N GLU A 302 33.50 31.88 34.33
CA GLU A 302 34.83 32.06 34.93
C GLU A 302 34.98 33.44 35.60
N GLY A 303 34.43 34.49 34.99
CA GLY A 303 34.37 35.83 35.56
C GLY A 303 33.51 35.93 36.83
N SER A 304 32.34 35.27 36.85
CA SER A 304 31.48 35.20 38.03
C SER A 304 32.15 34.46 39.20
N LEU A 305 32.82 33.35 38.91
CA LEU A 305 33.62 32.59 39.88
C LEU A 305 34.79 33.44 40.42
N ALA A 306 35.47 34.20 39.56
CA ALA A 306 36.55 35.10 39.96
C ALA A 306 36.05 36.25 40.87
N LEU A 307 34.90 36.88 40.56
CA LEU A 307 34.26 37.86 41.45
C LEU A 307 33.97 37.26 42.82
N THR A 308 33.35 36.08 42.85
CA THR A 308 32.96 35.40 44.10
C THR A 308 34.17 35.05 44.96
N LYS A 309 35.26 34.55 44.36
CA LYS A 309 36.52 34.23 45.05
C LYS A 309 37.22 35.49 45.60
N THR A 310 37.22 36.58 44.84
CA THR A 310 37.74 37.88 45.27
C THR A 310 36.94 38.43 46.43
N SER A 311 35.60 38.31 46.39
CA SER A 311 34.69 38.70 47.48
C SER A 311 34.98 37.98 48.79
N ALA A 312 35.13 36.65 48.75
CA ALA A 312 35.46 35.86 49.94
C ALA A 312 36.81 36.28 50.56
N SER A 313 37.80 36.56 49.69
CA SER A 313 39.14 37.01 50.10
C SER A 313 39.11 38.41 50.72
N ALA A 314 38.37 39.35 50.13
CA ALA A 314 38.20 40.71 50.65
C ALA A 314 37.46 40.70 51.99
N ASN A 315 36.36 39.94 52.11
CA ASN A 315 35.61 39.81 53.36
C ASN A 315 36.45 39.19 54.49
N ALA A 316 37.29 38.19 54.20
CA ALA A 316 38.22 37.63 55.18
C ALA A 316 39.28 38.66 55.65
N ALA A 317 39.83 39.45 54.72
CA ALA A 317 40.79 40.52 55.05
C ALA A 317 40.15 41.63 55.91
N ILE A 318 38.94 42.06 55.55
CA ILE A 318 38.16 43.07 56.30
C ILE A 318 37.80 42.55 57.70
N GLY A 319 37.32 41.30 57.82
CA GLY A 319 37.02 40.70 59.13
C GLY A 319 38.24 40.67 60.06
N LYS A 320 39.42 40.34 59.52
CA LYS A 320 40.70 40.41 60.27
C LYS A 320 41.06 41.84 60.67
N LEU A 321 40.88 42.82 59.79
CA LEU A 321 41.14 44.23 60.07
C LEU A 321 40.21 44.76 61.18
N THR A 322 38.90 44.54 61.05
CA THR A 322 37.91 44.94 62.08
C THR A 322 38.22 44.31 63.44
N GLY A 323 38.54 43.01 63.51
CA GLY A 323 38.93 42.37 64.77
C GLY A 323 40.22 42.95 65.37
N THR A 324 41.19 43.33 64.52
CA THR A 324 42.43 43.99 64.96
C THR A 324 42.13 45.39 65.51
N VAL A 325 41.29 46.16 64.83
CA VAL A 325 40.87 47.50 65.24
C VAL A 325 40.11 47.45 66.57
N THR A 326 39.06 46.62 66.69
CA THR A 326 38.30 46.44 67.94
C THR A 326 39.20 46.06 69.12
N SER A 327 40.08 45.06 68.96
CA SER A 327 40.99 44.64 70.05
C SER A 327 42.00 45.72 70.43
N THR A 328 42.41 46.59 69.50
CA THR A 328 43.28 47.72 69.79
C THR A 328 42.52 48.85 70.50
N THR A 329 41.26 49.13 70.11
CA THR A 329 40.40 50.11 70.80
C THR A 329 40.18 49.71 72.26
N THR A 330 39.79 48.45 72.53
CA THR A 330 39.63 47.96 73.91
C THR A 330 40.92 48.07 74.74
N ARG A 331 42.09 47.83 74.14
CA ARG A 331 43.38 48.03 74.84
C ARG A 331 43.67 49.50 75.13
N ILE A 332 43.31 50.41 74.22
CA ILE A 332 43.42 51.85 74.44
C ILE A 332 42.48 52.30 75.56
N ASP A 333 41.22 51.87 75.55
CA ASP A 333 40.23 52.31 76.54
C ASP A 333 40.56 51.81 77.96
N ASN A 334 41.07 50.57 78.09
CA ASN A 334 41.62 50.06 79.34
C ASN A 334 42.84 50.86 79.82
N SER A 335 43.67 51.35 78.90
CA SER A 335 44.83 52.19 79.20
C SER A 335 44.40 53.60 79.62
N LEU A 336 43.36 54.16 79.01
CA LEU A 336 42.74 55.44 79.40
C LEU A 336 42.13 55.39 80.80
N GLY A 337 41.46 54.28 81.15
CA GLY A 337 40.97 54.03 82.52
C GLY A 337 42.10 53.95 83.54
N SER A 338 43.20 53.29 83.19
CA SER A 338 44.39 53.15 84.04
C SER A 338 45.09 54.50 84.26
N LEU A 339 45.28 55.29 83.19
CA LEU A 339 45.82 56.66 83.26
C LEU A 339 44.95 57.58 84.13
N GLN A 340 43.62 57.50 84.00
CA GLN A 340 42.69 58.26 84.84
C GLN A 340 42.87 57.91 86.32
N ALA A 341 42.90 56.62 86.66
CA ALA A 341 43.09 56.17 88.03
C ALA A 341 44.44 56.63 88.62
N THR A 342 45.51 56.64 87.83
CA THR A 342 46.83 57.18 88.26
C THR A 342 46.77 58.69 88.50
N ILE A 343 46.14 59.47 87.61
CA ILE A 343 45.98 60.92 87.77
C ILE A 343 45.19 61.25 89.03
N ASP A 344 44.10 60.54 89.30
CA ASP A 344 43.26 60.78 90.47
C ASP A 344 43.91 60.30 91.78
N HIS A 345 44.68 59.20 91.75
CA HIS A 345 45.52 58.80 92.89
C HIS A 345 46.58 59.86 93.20
N ASN A 346 47.28 60.38 92.19
CA ASN A 346 48.25 61.46 92.37
C ASN A 346 47.60 62.74 92.92
N LYS A 347 46.37 63.09 92.51
CA LYS A 347 45.62 64.22 93.10
C LYS A 347 45.33 63.99 94.58
N ALA A 348 44.93 62.79 94.98
CA ALA A 348 44.69 62.46 96.39
C ALA A 348 45.99 62.53 97.21
N VAL A 349 47.11 62.05 96.67
CA VAL A 349 48.44 62.19 97.30
C VAL A 349 48.85 63.66 97.42
N ILE A 350 48.67 64.47 96.37
CA ILE A 350 48.90 65.93 96.42
C ILE A 350 48.06 66.57 97.54
N GLY A 351 46.76 66.29 97.62
CA GLY A 351 45.89 66.85 98.67
C GLY A 351 46.32 66.47 100.09
N HIS A 352 46.77 65.23 100.32
CA HIS A 352 47.32 64.85 101.63
C HIS A 352 48.64 65.58 101.96
N LEU A 353 49.51 65.80 100.97
CA LEU A 353 50.76 66.56 101.16
C LEU A 353 50.49 68.06 101.36
N GLU A 354 49.48 68.62 100.69
CA GLU A 354 49.03 70.00 100.86
C GLU A 354 48.45 70.24 102.28
N ILE A 355 47.70 69.29 102.84
CA ILE A 355 47.24 69.34 104.24
C ILE A 355 48.44 69.24 105.21
N LEU A 356 49.39 68.34 104.94
CA LEU A 356 50.56 68.13 105.81
C LEU A 356 51.43 69.39 105.95
N VAL A 357 51.66 70.12 104.85
CA VAL A 357 52.51 71.33 104.87
C VAL A 357 51.77 72.58 105.38
N ASN A 358 50.46 72.70 105.15
CA ASN A 358 49.70 73.89 105.57
C ASN A 358 49.13 73.80 107.00
N ASP A 359 48.56 72.65 107.38
CA ASP A 359 47.78 72.53 108.63
C ASP A 359 48.59 71.90 109.80
N THR A 360 49.70 71.20 109.51
CA THR A 360 50.40 70.37 110.50
C THR A 360 51.75 70.91 110.96
N SER A 361 52.48 71.65 110.11
CA SER A 361 53.82 72.22 110.36
C SER A 361 54.88 71.19 110.79
N THR A 362 55.77 70.78 109.87
CA THR A 362 56.76 69.73 110.19
C THR A 362 57.90 70.20 111.12
N GLY A 363 57.98 71.50 111.41
CA GLY A 363 58.99 72.09 112.28
C GLY A 363 60.37 72.24 111.63
N SER A 364 60.49 72.05 110.32
CA SER A 364 61.74 72.21 109.56
C SER A 364 61.48 72.73 108.15
N GLU A 365 61.98 73.93 107.84
CA GLU A 365 61.85 74.57 106.52
C GLU A 365 62.39 73.67 105.38
N GLU A 366 63.43 72.88 105.66
CA GLU A 366 64.02 71.95 104.68
C GLU A 366 63.09 70.77 104.36
N ILE A 367 62.26 70.32 105.31
CA ILE A 367 61.27 69.25 105.09
C ILE A 367 60.07 69.82 104.30
N ASP A 368 59.54 70.97 104.72
CA ASP A 368 58.39 71.60 104.07
C ASP A 368 58.70 71.99 102.62
N ALA A 369 59.88 72.56 102.34
CA ALA A 369 60.34 72.83 100.97
C ALA A 369 60.45 71.55 100.11
N ARG A 370 60.82 70.41 100.71
CA ARG A 370 60.92 69.11 100.04
C ARG A 370 59.54 68.49 99.77
N ILE A 371 58.55 68.76 100.62
CA ILE A 371 57.15 68.41 100.38
C ILE A 371 56.59 69.22 99.21
N VAL A 372 56.81 70.54 99.19
CA VAL A 372 56.40 71.42 98.07
C VAL A 372 57.02 70.98 96.74
N SER A 373 58.33 70.71 96.72
CA SER A 373 59.00 70.17 95.52
C SER A 373 58.45 68.81 95.06
N THR A 374 57.92 68.00 95.98
CA THR A 374 57.28 66.72 95.65
C THR A 374 55.88 66.93 95.08
N ILE A 375 55.09 67.85 95.65
CA ILE A 375 53.78 68.27 95.14
C ILE A 375 53.92 68.79 93.69
N ASP A 376 54.88 69.67 93.42
CA ASP A 376 55.05 70.23 92.07
C ASP A 376 55.55 69.19 91.06
N SER A 377 56.40 68.23 91.46
CA SER A 377 56.73 67.08 90.60
C SER A 377 55.52 66.20 90.29
N LEU A 378 54.62 65.97 91.25
CA LEU A 378 53.37 65.22 91.02
C LEU A 378 52.38 66.00 90.16
N ARG A 379 52.31 67.33 90.28
CA ARG A 379 51.52 68.21 89.41
C ARG A 379 52.04 68.17 87.97
N GLU A 380 53.35 68.25 87.77
CA GLU A 380 54.00 68.15 86.45
C GLU A 380 53.77 66.76 85.81
N GLN A 381 53.93 65.69 86.60
CA GLN A 381 53.60 64.33 86.16
C GLN A 381 52.12 64.21 85.76
N ASN A 382 51.20 64.80 86.52
CA ASN A 382 49.78 64.80 86.19
C ASN A 382 49.47 65.58 84.90
N GLN A 383 50.13 66.72 84.65
CA GLN A 383 50.01 67.42 83.36
C GLN A 383 50.50 66.56 82.18
N LYS A 384 51.63 65.85 82.36
CA LYS A 384 52.16 64.91 81.36
C LYS A 384 51.22 63.73 81.11
N LEU A 385 50.71 63.09 82.17
CA LEU A 385 49.74 61.99 82.07
C LEU A 385 48.41 62.44 81.45
N GLN A 386 47.91 63.62 81.79
CA GLN A 386 46.71 64.21 81.18
C GLN A 386 46.92 64.47 79.68
N SER A 387 48.08 65.03 79.29
CA SER A 387 48.44 65.23 77.87
C SER A 387 48.48 63.91 77.09
N ILE A 388 49.06 62.86 77.68
CA ILE A 388 49.09 61.50 77.10
C ILE A 388 47.68 60.93 76.97
N LYS A 389 46.85 61.06 78.02
CA LYS A 389 45.46 60.60 78.04
C LYS A 389 44.62 61.29 76.96
N ASP A 390 44.76 62.60 76.78
CA ASP A 390 43.95 63.34 75.80
C ASP A 390 44.35 62.99 74.36
N GLY A 391 45.65 62.87 74.07
CA GLY A 391 46.13 62.36 72.78
C GLY A 391 45.67 60.92 72.50
N LEU A 392 45.72 60.05 73.51
CA LEU A 392 45.28 58.66 73.40
C LEU A 392 43.75 58.54 73.27
N SER A 393 42.98 59.46 73.88
CA SER A 393 41.51 59.55 73.71
C SER A 393 41.13 60.07 72.32
N ALA A 394 41.88 61.02 71.76
CA ALA A 394 41.73 61.43 70.36
C ALA A 394 42.01 60.25 69.41
N GLN A 395 43.06 59.45 69.68
CA GLN A 395 43.37 58.26 68.90
C GLN A 395 42.27 57.18 68.99
N SER A 396 41.66 56.94 70.16
CA SER A 396 40.52 56.00 70.30
C SER A 396 39.32 56.44 69.44
N ARG A 397 38.99 57.74 69.45
CA ARG A 397 37.89 58.30 68.64
C ARG A 397 38.19 58.22 67.15
N ALA A 398 39.40 58.57 66.72
CA ALA A 398 39.82 58.45 65.32
C ALA A 398 39.72 56.99 64.83
N MET A 399 40.26 56.05 65.60
CA MET A 399 40.25 54.62 65.24
C MET A 399 38.85 53.99 65.28
N THR A 400 37.94 54.53 66.10
CA THR A 400 36.51 54.17 66.08
C THR A 400 35.81 54.68 64.81
N ASN A 401 36.12 55.91 64.38
CA ASN A 401 35.63 56.46 63.10
C ASN A 401 36.19 55.66 61.90
N ASP A 402 37.47 55.30 61.91
CA ASP A 402 38.08 54.47 60.87
C ASP A 402 37.43 53.08 60.79
N ALA A 403 37.09 52.47 61.93
CA ALA A 403 36.31 51.23 61.96
C ALA A 403 34.94 51.38 61.27
N THR A 404 34.26 52.50 61.47
CA THR A 404 32.99 52.81 60.80
C THR A 404 33.18 53.02 59.28
N LEU A 405 34.23 53.71 58.85
CA LEU A 405 34.56 53.90 57.45
C LEU A 405 34.90 52.57 56.76
N ILE A 406 35.68 51.70 57.40
CA ILE A 406 36.02 50.34 56.92
C ILE A 406 34.74 49.49 56.78
N SER A 407 33.83 49.55 57.76
CA SER A 407 32.54 48.86 57.71
C SER A 407 31.67 49.34 56.54
N ASN A 408 31.57 50.66 56.34
CA ASN A 408 30.81 51.25 55.23
C ASN A 408 31.42 50.89 53.86
N ALA A 409 32.75 50.94 53.72
CA ALA A 409 33.44 50.51 52.51
C ALA A 409 33.23 49.00 52.22
N SER A 410 33.22 48.16 53.26
CA SER A 410 32.89 46.73 53.15
C SER A 410 31.47 46.51 52.64
N ASN A 411 30.48 47.24 53.18
CA ASN A 411 29.08 47.12 52.75
C ASN A 411 28.88 47.59 51.31
N ALA A 412 29.56 48.68 50.90
CA ALA A 412 29.56 49.14 49.52
C ALA A 412 30.19 48.12 48.56
N LEU A 413 31.35 47.55 48.92
CA LEU A 413 32.03 46.52 48.13
C LEU A 413 31.19 45.24 48.00
N ASN A 414 30.59 44.75 49.09
CA ASN A 414 29.69 43.60 49.07
C ASN A 414 28.45 43.85 48.21
N THR A 415 27.91 45.07 48.21
CA THR A 415 26.77 45.45 47.38
C THR A 415 27.17 45.48 45.91
N ALA A 416 28.28 46.15 45.55
CA ALA A 416 28.78 46.21 44.18
C ALA A 416 29.10 44.81 43.62
N ILE A 417 29.68 43.91 44.43
CA ILE A 417 29.94 42.52 44.02
C ILE A 417 28.63 41.74 43.84
N LYS A 418 27.65 41.84 44.75
CA LYS A 418 26.35 41.17 44.61
C LYS A 418 25.61 41.63 43.35
N THR A 419 25.59 42.94 43.08
CA THR A 419 25.03 43.49 41.83
C THR A 419 25.82 42.99 40.62
N GLY A 420 27.15 42.94 40.71
CA GLY A 420 28.00 42.36 39.67
C GLY A 420 27.64 40.91 39.35
N THR A 421 27.63 40.02 40.35
CA THR A 421 27.31 38.60 40.13
C THR A 421 25.86 38.39 39.68
N ALA A 422 24.90 39.19 40.16
CA ALA A 422 23.52 39.18 39.66
C ALA A 422 23.44 39.60 38.18
N ASN A 423 24.13 40.66 37.79
CA ASN A 423 24.15 41.14 36.39
C ASN A 423 24.84 40.12 35.46
N LEU A 424 25.91 39.46 35.90
CA LEU A 424 26.58 38.40 35.12
C LEU A 424 25.67 37.17 34.98
N GLY A 425 24.95 36.78 36.04
CA GLY A 425 23.97 35.69 36.00
C GLY A 425 22.74 36.01 35.13
N GLN A 426 22.26 37.26 35.16
CA GLN A 426 21.20 37.73 34.27
C GLN A 426 21.67 37.71 32.81
N ALA A 427 22.86 38.25 32.51
CA ALA A 427 23.44 38.19 31.16
C ALA A 427 23.64 36.74 30.67
N GLN A 428 24.00 35.81 31.55
CA GLN A 428 24.09 34.38 31.21
C GLN A 428 22.71 33.78 30.90
N THR A 429 21.70 34.17 31.68
CA THR A 429 20.31 33.75 31.49
C THR A 429 19.73 34.29 30.18
N ASP A 430 19.96 35.56 29.86
CA ASP A 430 19.53 36.16 28.60
C ASP A 430 20.28 35.62 27.39
N LEU A 431 21.59 35.36 27.51
CA LEU A 431 22.34 34.71 26.44
C LEU A 431 21.81 33.29 26.18
N GLY A 432 21.58 32.51 27.24
CA GLY A 432 21.19 31.09 27.16
C GLY A 432 19.72 30.84 26.82
N GLN A 433 18.79 31.64 27.34
CA GLN A 433 17.33 31.43 27.17
C GLN A 433 16.67 32.41 26.19
N ASN A 434 17.22 33.61 25.99
CA ASN A 434 16.61 34.62 25.10
C ASN A 434 17.34 34.75 23.76
N ALA A 435 18.67 34.91 23.76
CA ALA A 435 19.44 35.16 22.54
C ALA A 435 19.75 33.88 21.74
N LEU A 436 20.32 32.85 22.39
CA LEU A 436 20.73 31.61 21.72
C LEU A 436 19.53 30.88 21.05
N PRO A 437 18.35 30.70 21.69
CA PRO A 437 17.24 30.03 21.03
C PRO A 437 16.72 30.82 19.83
N LYS A 438 16.55 32.15 19.95
CA LYS A 438 16.11 33.01 18.84
C LYS A 438 17.11 33.01 17.68
N ALA A 439 18.41 33.00 17.97
CA ALA A 439 19.46 32.91 16.95
C ALA A 439 19.47 31.55 16.24
N SER A 440 19.27 30.44 16.96
CA SER A 440 19.09 29.12 16.30
C SER A 440 17.83 29.12 15.46
N SER A 441 16.66 29.47 16.03
CA SER A 441 15.40 29.48 15.29
C SER A 441 15.45 30.35 14.02
N ALA A 442 16.15 31.50 14.04
CA ALA A 442 16.34 32.32 12.84
C ALA A 442 17.21 31.62 11.78
N LEU A 443 18.30 30.95 12.18
CA LEU A 443 19.15 30.16 11.28
C LEU A 443 18.43 28.89 10.77
N ASP A 444 17.63 28.26 11.61
CA ASP A 444 16.81 27.08 11.28
C ASP A 444 15.68 27.46 10.30
N SER A 445 15.01 28.61 10.49
CA SER A 445 14.05 29.15 9.53
C SER A 445 14.69 29.55 8.20
N PHE A 446 15.89 30.14 8.21
CA PHE A 446 16.62 30.46 6.99
C PHE A 446 17.07 29.18 6.24
N ALA A 447 17.50 28.14 6.98
CA ALA A 447 17.83 26.85 6.41
C ALA A 447 16.61 26.17 5.76
N ALA A 448 15.43 26.27 6.38
CA ALA A 448 14.18 25.79 5.80
C ALA A 448 13.85 26.52 4.49
N VAL A 449 13.82 27.86 4.48
CA VAL A 449 13.57 28.67 3.28
C VAL A 449 14.58 28.40 2.16
N SER A 450 15.84 28.16 2.50
CA SER A 450 16.89 27.78 1.53
C SER A 450 16.67 26.36 0.98
N GLY A 451 16.20 25.43 1.81
CA GLY A 451 15.76 24.10 1.38
C GLY A 451 14.54 24.14 0.45
N ASP A 452 13.52 24.93 0.80
CA ASP A 452 12.33 25.16 -0.02
C ASP A 452 12.70 25.77 -1.38
N LEU A 453 13.58 26.78 -1.39
CA LEU A 453 14.09 27.39 -2.61
C LEU A 453 14.91 26.41 -3.45
N THR A 454 15.71 25.53 -2.82
CA THR A 454 16.40 24.42 -3.51
C THR A 454 15.39 23.48 -4.17
N GLY A 455 14.29 23.13 -3.47
CA GLY A 455 13.20 22.32 -3.99
C GLY A 455 12.48 22.97 -5.17
N ILE A 456 12.15 24.27 -5.06
CA ILE A 456 11.51 25.06 -6.12
C ILE A 456 12.38 25.10 -7.38
N VAL A 457 13.67 25.43 -7.26
CA VAL A 457 14.58 25.49 -8.42
C VAL A 457 14.82 24.11 -9.04
N SER A 458 14.87 23.06 -8.22
CA SER A 458 14.96 21.67 -8.69
C SER A 458 13.70 21.24 -9.45
N GLY A 459 12.50 21.59 -8.96
CA GLY A 459 11.22 21.30 -9.61
C GLY A 459 10.92 22.20 -10.83
N MET A 460 11.50 23.40 -10.88
CA MET A 460 11.38 24.32 -12.00
C MET A 460 12.01 23.74 -13.28
N THR A 461 13.12 23.00 -13.16
CA THR A 461 13.84 22.41 -14.31
C THR A 461 12.99 21.43 -15.14
N PRO A 462 12.39 20.36 -14.58
CA PRO A 462 11.49 19.48 -15.33
C PRO A 462 10.19 20.18 -15.73
N THR A 463 9.70 21.14 -14.94
CA THR A 463 8.49 21.90 -15.29
C THR A 463 8.71 22.75 -16.55
N ILE A 464 9.86 23.43 -16.67
CA ILE A 464 10.26 24.14 -17.88
C ILE A 464 10.41 23.17 -19.06
N ALA A 465 11.05 22.01 -18.86
CA ALA A 465 11.21 21.02 -19.92
C ALA A 465 9.85 20.53 -20.48
N SER A 466 8.88 20.24 -19.60
CA SER A 466 7.52 19.89 -19.99
C SER A 466 6.81 21.04 -20.71
N ALA A 467 6.89 22.27 -20.20
CA ALA A 467 6.27 23.44 -20.82
C ALA A 467 6.80 23.70 -22.24
N ARG A 468 8.12 23.58 -22.45
CA ARG A 468 8.75 23.67 -23.78
C ARG A 468 8.29 22.53 -24.71
N GLY A 469 8.12 21.32 -24.17
CA GLY A 469 7.52 20.20 -24.90
C GLY A 469 6.08 20.48 -25.37
N THR A 470 5.24 21.05 -24.50
CA THR A 470 3.87 21.47 -24.85
C THR A 470 3.85 22.58 -25.89
N LEU A 471 4.74 23.57 -25.79
CA LEU A 471 4.89 24.64 -26.78
C LEU A 471 5.31 24.10 -28.15
N ALA A 472 6.27 23.18 -28.21
CA ALA A 472 6.69 22.53 -29.45
C ALA A 472 5.55 21.70 -30.08
N GLN A 473 4.75 21.01 -29.28
CA GLN A 473 3.57 20.28 -29.76
C GLN A 473 2.47 21.23 -30.27
N LEU A 474 2.25 22.38 -29.61
CA LEU A 474 1.29 23.39 -30.04
C LEU A 474 1.70 24.04 -31.37
N ASP A 475 2.98 24.38 -31.55
CA ASP A 475 3.53 24.90 -32.80
C ASP A 475 3.42 23.88 -33.95
N ALA A 476 3.64 22.58 -33.68
CA ALA A 476 3.41 21.51 -34.65
C ALA A 476 1.93 21.42 -35.07
N THR A 477 1.00 21.46 -34.11
CA THR A 477 -0.45 21.46 -34.37
C THR A 477 -0.89 22.69 -35.16
N LEU A 478 -0.36 23.88 -34.83
CA LEU A 478 -0.63 25.12 -35.56
C LEU A 478 -0.13 25.07 -37.00
N LYS A 479 1.06 24.50 -37.26
CA LYS A 479 1.59 24.28 -38.62
C LYS A 479 0.74 23.28 -39.41
N GLN A 480 0.20 22.25 -38.76
CA GLN A 480 -0.75 21.33 -39.37
C GLN A 480 -2.08 22.05 -39.70
N ALA A 481 -2.64 22.83 -38.78
CA ALA A 481 -3.84 23.62 -39.00
C ALA A 481 -3.68 24.61 -40.16
N LYS A 482 -2.55 25.34 -40.23
CA LYS A 482 -2.21 26.22 -41.36
C LYS A 482 -2.17 25.48 -42.70
N THR A 483 -1.62 24.25 -42.69
CA THR A 483 -1.56 23.39 -43.88
C THR A 483 -2.96 22.98 -44.34
N THR A 484 -3.83 22.57 -43.42
CA THR A 484 -5.24 22.24 -43.71
C THR A 484 -6.00 23.48 -44.22
N LEU A 485 -5.90 24.63 -43.56
CA LEU A 485 -6.51 25.89 -43.98
C LEU A 485 -6.08 26.31 -45.39
N SER A 486 -4.79 26.15 -45.72
CA SER A 486 -4.26 26.41 -47.07
C SER A 486 -4.83 25.43 -48.13
N GLN A 487 -5.13 24.18 -47.75
CA GLN A 487 -5.79 23.22 -48.63
C GLN A 487 -7.29 23.49 -48.77
N THR A 488 -7.94 24.01 -47.73
CA THR A 488 -9.34 24.48 -47.77
C THR A 488 -9.46 25.70 -48.69
N ASP A 489 -8.63 26.73 -48.53
CA ASP A 489 -8.59 27.88 -49.46
C ASP A 489 -8.41 27.43 -50.92
N ALA A 490 -7.40 26.59 -51.19
CA ALA A 490 -7.14 26.05 -52.52
C ALA A 490 -8.24 25.10 -53.04
N SER A 491 -9.25 24.78 -52.23
CA SER A 491 -10.45 24.04 -52.63
C SER A 491 -11.65 24.98 -52.83
N LEU A 492 -11.86 25.95 -51.93
CA LEU A 492 -12.85 27.02 -52.08
C LEU A 492 -12.58 27.86 -53.32
N ALA A 493 -11.32 28.16 -53.65
CA ALA A 493 -10.92 28.82 -54.90
C ALA A 493 -11.48 28.10 -56.15
N LYS A 494 -11.47 26.76 -56.15
CA LYS A 494 -12.00 25.95 -57.26
C LYS A 494 -13.53 25.89 -57.29
N VAL A 495 -14.19 26.15 -56.15
CA VAL A 495 -15.64 26.30 -56.06
C VAL A 495 -16.04 27.69 -56.55
N GLN A 496 -15.28 28.73 -56.18
CA GLN A 496 -15.44 30.11 -56.65
C GLN A 496 -15.23 30.22 -58.17
N ASP A 497 -14.15 29.64 -58.72
CA ASP A 497 -13.94 29.51 -60.18
C ASP A 497 -15.13 28.84 -60.88
N LYS A 498 -15.70 27.79 -60.26
CA LYS A 498 -16.86 27.08 -60.80
C LYS A 498 -18.16 27.87 -60.70
N LEU A 499 -18.38 28.65 -59.64
CA LEU A 499 -19.54 29.53 -59.50
C LEU A 499 -19.44 30.72 -60.45
N ALA A 500 -18.26 31.30 -60.62
CA ALA A 500 -18.01 32.29 -61.67
C ALA A 500 -18.25 31.70 -63.07
N THR A 501 -17.83 30.46 -63.32
CA THR A 501 -18.15 29.75 -64.58
C THR A 501 -19.66 29.55 -64.72
N ALA A 502 -20.34 29.07 -63.67
CA ALA A 502 -21.78 28.85 -63.66
C ALA A 502 -22.60 30.14 -63.84
N ALA A 503 -22.15 31.29 -63.30
CA ALA A 503 -22.77 32.58 -63.54
C ALA A 503 -22.69 32.99 -65.02
N ASN A 504 -21.52 32.75 -65.65
CA ASN A 504 -21.35 32.98 -67.09
C ASN A 504 -22.19 32.01 -67.93
N ASP A 505 -22.29 30.74 -67.53
CA ASP A 505 -23.14 29.75 -68.21
C ASP A 505 -24.64 30.04 -68.03
N ILE A 506 -25.07 30.52 -66.86
CA ILE A 506 -26.45 31.01 -66.60
C ILE A 506 -26.76 32.24 -67.47
N ALA A 507 -25.82 33.17 -67.62
CA ALA A 507 -25.94 34.29 -68.55
C ALA A 507 -25.99 33.84 -70.03
N ALA A 508 -25.33 32.73 -70.38
CA ALA A 508 -25.40 32.13 -71.72
C ALA A 508 -26.69 31.30 -71.94
N LEU A 509 -27.33 30.79 -70.88
CA LEU A 509 -28.56 29.99 -70.92
C LEU A 509 -29.84 30.82 -71.18
N GLN A 510 -29.73 32.13 -71.46
CA GLN A 510 -30.82 33.06 -71.80
C GLN A 510 -31.70 32.66 -73.01
N THR A 511 -31.49 31.50 -73.64
CA THR A 511 -32.18 31.07 -74.88
C THR A 511 -32.91 29.73 -74.79
N SER A 512 -33.13 29.13 -73.61
CA SER A 512 -33.95 27.91 -73.49
C SER A 512 -34.89 27.90 -72.29
N GLU A 513 -36.06 27.31 -72.48
CA GLU A 513 -37.22 27.32 -71.61
C GLU A 513 -37.14 26.20 -70.55
N SER A 514 -36.56 26.48 -69.37
CA SER A 514 -36.57 25.56 -68.22
C SER A 514 -36.62 26.27 -66.85
N MET A 515 -37.34 27.38 -66.76
CA MET A 515 -37.49 28.19 -65.53
C MET A 515 -38.44 27.58 -64.48
N GLY A 516 -38.85 26.31 -64.65
CA GLY A 516 -39.82 25.65 -63.77
C GLY A 516 -39.22 24.98 -62.55
N GLU A 517 -38.05 24.34 -62.69
CA GLU A 517 -37.44 23.51 -61.62
C GLU A 517 -36.68 24.31 -60.56
N LEU A 518 -36.45 25.61 -60.79
CA LEU A 518 -35.73 26.48 -59.83
C LEU A 518 -36.62 26.99 -58.68
N ALA A 519 -37.95 26.97 -58.85
CA ALA A 519 -38.89 27.42 -57.83
C ALA A 519 -38.97 26.46 -56.62
N ASP A 520 -38.75 25.16 -56.85
CA ASP A 520 -38.78 24.11 -55.81
C ASP A 520 -37.50 24.10 -54.94
N LEU A 521 -36.52 24.98 -55.21
CA LEU A 521 -35.22 25.01 -54.52
C LEU A 521 -35.12 26.10 -53.43
N MET A 522 -36.18 26.86 -53.17
CA MET A 522 -36.17 28.01 -52.24
C MET A 522 -37.08 27.85 -51.00
N ASP A 523 -37.72 26.70 -50.83
CA ASP A 523 -38.55 26.40 -49.65
C ASP A 523 -37.68 25.87 -48.50
N VAL A 524 -36.95 26.78 -47.85
CA VAL A 524 -36.13 26.47 -46.66
C VAL A 524 -37.02 26.52 -45.42
N ASP A 525 -37.19 25.39 -44.74
CA ASP A 525 -37.96 25.35 -43.50
C ASP A 525 -37.23 26.11 -42.38
N VAL A 526 -37.98 26.86 -41.58
CA VAL A 526 -37.48 27.52 -40.37
C VAL A 526 -36.98 26.49 -39.36
N ASN A 527 -37.61 25.30 -39.33
CA ASN A 527 -37.19 24.19 -38.47
C ASN A 527 -35.80 23.67 -38.86
N ASP A 528 -35.49 23.52 -40.15
CA ASP A 528 -34.16 23.04 -40.61
C ASP A 528 -33.03 23.99 -40.21
N VAL A 529 -33.29 25.31 -40.19
CA VAL A 529 -32.32 26.33 -39.75
C VAL A 529 -32.13 26.29 -38.23
N ALA A 530 -33.19 26.07 -37.46
CA ALA A 530 -33.10 25.89 -36.00
C ALA A 530 -32.32 24.61 -35.64
N ASP A 531 -32.61 23.48 -36.29
CA ASP A 531 -31.91 22.21 -36.09
C ASP A 531 -30.42 22.30 -36.47
N PHE A 532 -30.09 22.93 -37.59
CA PHE A 532 -28.70 23.16 -38.00
C PHE A 532 -27.92 24.01 -36.98
N MET A 533 -28.55 25.05 -36.42
CA MET A 533 -27.96 25.87 -35.36
C MET A 533 -27.83 25.09 -34.05
N ALA A 534 -28.82 24.28 -33.68
CA ALA A 534 -28.85 23.51 -32.43
C ALA A 534 -27.83 22.35 -32.37
N SER A 535 -27.37 21.84 -33.52
CA SER A 535 -26.30 20.82 -33.58
C SER A 535 -25.41 20.96 -34.81
N PRO A 536 -24.51 21.97 -34.85
CA PRO A 536 -23.68 22.29 -36.02
C PRO A 536 -22.53 21.30 -36.28
N VAL A 537 -22.42 20.23 -35.48
CA VAL A 537 -21.42 19.16 -35.64
C VAL A 537 -22.06 17.79 -35.35
N GLU A 538 -22.43 17.06 -36.40
CA GLU A 538 -22.95 15.69 -36.28
C GLU A 538 -21.83 14.71 -35.85
N LEU A 539 -21.88 14.23 -34.60
CA LEU A 539 -20.90 13.26 -34.08
C LEU A 539 -21.17 11.84 -34.61
N THR A 540 -20.67 11.54 -35.82
CA THR A 540 -20.81 10.21 -36.45
C THR A 540 -20.02 9.10 -35.72
N SER A 541 -20.54 8.64 -34.59
CA SER A 541 -19.91 7.62 -33.74
C SER A 541 -19.81 6.25 -34.45
N LYS A 542 -18.59 5.76 -34.64
CA LYS A 542 -18.29 4.48 -35.32
C LYS A 542 -17.64 3.50 -34.35
N SER A 543 -18.47 2.66 -33.73
CA SER A 543 -17.99 1.61 -32.81
C SER A 543 -17.25 0.50 -33.57
N ILE A 544 -16.00 0.25 -33.19
CA ILE A 544 -15.11 -0.72 -33.87
C ILE A 544 -15.45 -2.17 -33.46
N TYR A 545 -15.80 -2.38 -32.19
CA TYR A 545 -16.16 -3.68 -31.62
C TYR A 545 -17.41 -3.54 -30.72
N PRO A 546 -18.61 -3.36 -31.31
CA PRO A 546 -19.83 -3.11 -30.55
C PRO A 546 -20.24 -4.32 -29.71
N VAL A 547 -20.45 -4.12 -28.41
CA VAL A 547 -20.98 -5.11 -27.47
C VAL A 547 -22.35 -4.62 -26.97
N LYS A 548 -23.40 -5.40 -27.21
CA LYS A 548 -24.81 -4.98 -27.04
C LYS A 548 -25.30 -4.84 -25.61
N SER A 549 -24.63 -5.43 -24.61
CA SER A 549 -25.03 -5.35 -23.20
C SER A 549 -23.82 -5.38 -22.27
N PHE A 550 -23.93 -4.73 -21.11
CA PHE A 550 -22.89 -4.77 -20.08
C PHE A 550 -22.63 -6.20 -19.61
N GLY A 551 -23.70 -6.98 -19.42
CA GLY A 551 -23.65 -8.42 -19.13
C GLY A 551 -22.83 -9.23 -20.13
N SER A 552 -22.89 -8.90 -21.42
CA SER A 552 -22.05 -9.54 -22.44
C SER A 552 -20.58 -9.15 -22.30
N GLY A 553 -20.28 -7.87 -22.02
CA GLY A 553 -18.91 -7.36 -21.86
C GLY A 553 -18.18 -7.95 -20.64
N ILE A 554 -18.90 -8.19 -19.54
CA ILE A 554 -18.36 -8.76 -18.30
C ILE A 554 -18.43 -10.30 -18.24
N ALA A 555 -19.21 -10.96 -19.11
CA ALA A 555 -19.31 -12.43 -19.13
C ALA A 555 -17.94 -13.13 -19.17
N PRO A 556 -16.96 -12.74 -20.01
CA PRO A 556 -15.59 -13.25 -19.95
C PRO A 556 -14.96 -13.32 -18.55
N PHE A 557 -15.21 -12.35 -17.66
CA PHE A 557 -14.72 -12.36 -16.29
C PHE A 557 -15.45 -13.40 -15.41
N TYR A 558 -16.78 -13.40 -15.42
CA TYR A 558 -17.57 -14.33 -14.62
C TYR A 558 -17.43 -15.79 -15.07
N THR A 559 -17.35 -16.05 -16.38
CA THR A 559 -17.05 -17.38 -16.94
C THR A 559 -15.68 -17.86 -16.45
N ASN A 560 -14.64 -17.02 -16.48
CA ASN A 560 -13.31 -17.38 -15.97
C ASN A 560 -13.30 -17.70 -14.46
N LEU A 561 -14.02 -16.89 -13.67
CA LEU A 561 -14.15 -17.09 -12.23
C LEU A 561 -14.89 -18.41 -11.93
N ALA A 562 -15.98 -18.71 -12.64
CA ALA A 562 -16.69 -19.97 -12.53
C ALA A 562 -15.83 -21.19 -12.94
N LEU A 563 -15.01 -21.09 -13.98
CA LEU A 563 -14.11 -22.17 -14.39
C LEU A 563 -13.07 -22.51 -13.29
N TRP A 564 -12.48 -21.50 -12.64
CA TRP A 564 -11.54 -21.75 -11.54
C TRP A 564 -12.24 -22.28 -10.29
N VAL A 565 -13.39 -21.71 -9.92
CA VAL A 565 -14.21 -22.21 -8.80
C VAL A 565 -14.65 -23.65 -9.07
N GLY A 566 -15.02 -24.01 -10.31
CA GLY A 566 -15.33 -25.38 -10.71
C GLY A 566 -14.18 -26.35 -10.52
N GLY A 567 -12.98 -25.98 -10.98
CA GLY A 567 -11.75 -26.72 -10.70
C GLY A 567 -11.45 -26.86 -9.20
N TYR A 568 -11.79 -25.85 -8.40
CA TYR A 568 -11.64 -25.89 -6.94
C TYR A 568 -12.68 -26.80 -6.26
N VAL A 569 -13.94 -26.79 -6.69
CA VAL A 569 -14.98 -27.71 -6.17
C VAL A 569 -14.63 -29.16 -6.51
N LEU A 570 -14.08 -29.44 -7.71
CA LEU A 570 -13.62 -30.78 -8.08
C LEU A 570 -12.57 -31.31 -7.08
N ILE A 571 -11.53 -30.54 -6.75
CA ILE A 571 -10.50 -30.95 -5.78
C ILE A 571 -10.96 -30.91 -4.32
N ALA A 572 -12.09 -30.28 -4.01
CA ALA A 572 -12.67 -30.25 -2.67
C ALA A 572 -13.54 -31.49 -2.41
N ILE A 573 -14.35 -31.90 -3.40
CA ILE A 573 -15.28 -33.03 -3.32
C ILE A 573 -14.59 -34.37 -3.61
N TYR A 574 -13.69 -34.43 -4.59
CA TYR A 574 -13.02 -35.69 -4.95
C TYR A 574 -11.74 -35.94 -4.16
N LYS A 575 -11.61 -37.16 -3.63
CA LYS A 575 -10.35 -37.70 -3.08
C LYS A 575 -9.23 -37.59 -4.13
N LEU A 576 -8.17 -36.85 -3.80
CA LEU A 576 -7.10 -36.53 -4.76
C LEU A 576 -6.14 -37.71 -4.97
N GLU A 577 -5.95 -38.53 -3.95
CA GLU A 577 -5.19 -39.76 -4.03
C GLU A 577 -6.02 -40.92 -4.59
N VAL A 578 -5.34 -41.99 -5.00
CA VAL A 578 -5.92 -43.13 -5.73
C VAL A 578 -5.82 -44.38 -4.86
N ASP A 579 -6.95 -45.05 -4.64
CA ASP A 579 -6.99 -46.30 -3.88
C ASP A 579 -6.35 -47.45 -4.67
N ARG A 580 -5.74 -48.44 -4.01
CA ARG A 580 -5.11 -49.60 -4.68
C ARG A 580 -6.06 -50.72 -5.09
N GLU A 581 -7.26 -50.71 -4.52
CA GLU A 581 -8.28 -51.74 -4.67
C GLU A 581 -8.53 -52.08 -6.15
N GLY A 582 -8.41 -53.37 -6.49
CA GLY A 582 -8.61 -53.88 -7.86
C GLY A 582 -7.50 -53.55 -8.87
N ILE A 583 -6.42 -52.85 -8.50
CA ILE A 583 -5.34 -52.43 -9.42
C ILE A 583 -3.95 -52.84 -8.93
N GLY A 584 -3.73 -52.94 -7.61
CA GLY A 584 -2.45 -53.33 -7.02
C GLY A 584 -1.48 -52.15 -6.85
N SER A 585 -0.18 -52.43 -6.90
CA SER A 585 0.85 -51.40 -6.69
C SER A 585 1.16 -50.63 -7.98
N PHE A 586 1.15 -49.29 -7.88
CA PHE A 586 1.46 -48.35 -8.95
C PHE A 586 2.35 -47.21 -8.43
N THR A 587 2.99 -46.47 -9.35
CA THR A 587 3.88 -45.34 -9.02
C THR A 587 3.10 -44.03 -8.86
N ALA A 588 3.65 -43.07 -8.10
CA ALA A 588 3.04 -41.76 -7.89
C ALA A 588 2.70 -41.01 -9.20
N ARG A 589 3.50 -41.19 -10.27
CA ARG A 589 3.21 -40.64 -11.61
C ARG A 589 2.06 -41.35 -12.31
N GLN A 590 1.97 -42.67 -12.23
CA GLN A 590 0.84 -43.44 -12.77
C GLN A 590 -0.48 -43.07 -12.05
N GLY A 591 -0.43 -42.90 -10.73
CA GLY A 591 -1.56 -42.42 -9.92
C GLY A 591 -1.99 -41.00 -10.26
N TYR A 592 -1.03 -40.07 -10.40
CA TYR A 592 -1.29 -38.69 -10.85
C TYR A 592 -2.07 -38.68 -12.17
N PHE A 593 -1.53 -39.29 -13.24
CA PHE A 593 -2.20 -39.29 -14.54
C PHE A 593 -3.54 -40.03 -14.54
N GLY A 594 -3.72 -41.04 -13.68
CA GLY A 594 -4.99 -41.78 -13.56
C GLY A 594 -6.14 -40.92 -13.00
N ARG A 595 -5.89 -40.15 -11.93
CA ARG A 595 -6.89 -39.23 -11.36
C ARG A 595 -7.01 -37.92 -12.15
N TRP A 596 -5.90 -37.43 -12.71
CA TRP A 596 -5.85 -36.25 -13.57
C TRP A 596 -6.80 -36.34 -14.78
N LEU A 597 -6.87 -37.50 -15.45
CA LEU A 597 -7.81 -37.73 -16.56
C LEU A 597 -9.26 -37.50 -16.14
N LEU A 598 -9.65 -37.92 -14.93
CA LEU A 598 -10.99 -37.70 -14.39
C LEU A 598 -11.25 -36.20 -14.14
N MET A 599 -10.29 -35.51 -13.51
CA MET A 599 -10.41 -34.07 -13.22
C MET A 599 -10.52 -33.24 -14.49
N VAL A 600 -9.68 -33.51 -15.50
CA VAL A 600 -9.70 -32.82 -16.79
C VAL A 600 -11.02 -33.01 -17.53
N ILE A 601 -11.56 -34.23 -17.54
CA ILE A 601 -12.83 -34.50 -18.25
C ILE A 601 -14.02 -33.83 -17.53
N LEU A 602 -14.06 -33.85 -16.20
CA LEU A 602 -15.10 -33.15 -15.45
C LEU A 602 -14.97 -31.62 -15.57
N GLY A 603 -13.75 -31.08 -15.62
CA GLY A 603 -13.49 -29.67 -15.90
C GLY A 603 -13.88 -29.25 -17.32
N ALA A 604 -13.71 -30.13 -18.31
CA ALA A 604 -14.19 -29.91 -19.67
C ALA A 604 -15.73 -29.93 -19.73
N PHE A 605 -16.40 -30.79 -18.96
CA PHE A 605 -17.87 -30.73 -18.82
C PHE A 605 -18.34 -29.45 -18.13
N GLN A 606 -17.71 -29.02 -17.02
CA GLN A 606 -17.96 -27.71 -16.41
C GLN A 606 -17.82 -26.58 -17.43
N ALA A 607 -16.78 -26.62 -18.27
CA ALA A 607 -16.53 -25.60 -19.28
C ALA A 607 -17.59 -25.56 -20.38
N ILE A 608 -17.99 -26.72 -20.90
CA ILE A 608 -19.08 -26.82 -21.88
C ILE A 608 -20.39 -26.33 -21.25
N ILE A 609 -20.69 -26.72 -20.01
CA ILE A 609 -21.91 -26.27 -19.32
C ILE A 609 -21.92 -24.76 -19.19
N VAL A 610 -20.90 -24.13 -18.58
CA VAL A 610 -20.91 -22.67 -18.38
C VAL A 610 -20.96 -21.91 -19.71
N THR A 611 -20.09 -22.23 -20.68
CA THR A 611 -20.03 -21.48 -21.94
C THR A 611 -21.26 -21.68 -22.83
N VAL A 612 -21.86 -22.88 -22.87
CA VAL A 612 -23.13 -23.07 -23.58
C VAL A 612 -24.28 -22.37 -22.83
N GLY A 613 -24.26 -22.35 -21.50
CA GLY A 613 -25.23 -21.61 -20.69
C GLY A 613 -25.15 -20.10 -20.88
N ASP A 614 -23.94 -19.53 -20.94
CA ASP A 614 -23.71 -18.11 -21.24
C ASP A 614 -24.34 -17.74 -22.59
N LEU A 615 -24.12 -18.58 -23.63
CA LEU A 615 -24.74 -18.42 -24.95
C LEU A 615 -26.27 -18.59 -24.93
N VAL A 616 -26.81 -19.50 -24.12
CA VAL A 616 -28.26 -19.73 -23.95
C VAL A 616 -28.95 -18.58 -23.21
N ILE A 617 -28.24 -17.91 -22.30
CA ILE A 617 -28.69 -16.66 -21.64
C ILE A 617 -28.68 -15.47 -22.62
N GLY A 618 -27.99 -15.60 -23.76
CA GLY A 618 -27.94 -14.60 -24.82
C GLY A 618 -26.69 -13.72 -24.80
N VAL A 619 -25.63 -14.10 -24.06
CA VAL A 619 -24.33 -13.41 -24.10
C VAL A 619 -23.86 -13.26 -25.54
N GLN A 620 -23.57 -12.02 -25.96
CA GLN A 620 -23.10 -11.75 -27.31
C GLN A 620 -21.83 -12.55 -27.60
N CYS A 621 -21.83 -13.30 -28.70
CA CYS A 621 -20.64 -13.99 -29.17
C CYS A 621 -20.57 -13.99 -30.70
N VAL A 622 -19.53 -13.37 -31.24
CA VAL A 622 -19.24 -13.35 -32.69
C VAL A 622 -18.76 -14.72 -33.15
N ASN A 623 -18.04 -15.46 -32.30
CA ASN A 623 -17.51 -16.78 -32.62
C ASN A 623 -17.87 -17.84 -31.54
N PRO A 624 -19.13 -18.30 -31.45
CA PRO A 624 -19.59 -19.21 -30.38
C PRO A 624 -18.76 -20.50 -30.24
N LEU A 625 -18.29 -21.07 -31.35
CA LEU A 625 -17.43 -22.26 -31.33
C LEU A 625 -16.06 -21.98 -30.68
N LEU A 626 -15.46 -20.82 -30.94
CA LEU A 626 -14.19 -20.43 -30.32
C LEU A 626 -14.37 -20.04 -28.84
N PHE A 627 -15.51 -19.48 -28.45
CA PHE A 627 -15.83 -19.22 -27.05
C PHE A 627 -15.90 -20.51 -26.23
N VAL A 628 -16.62 -21.53 -26.72
CA VAL A 628 -16.69 -22.86 -26.06
C VAL A 628 -15.32 -23.56 -26.04
N LEU A 629 -14.60 -23.59 -27.17
CA LEU A 629 -13.25 -24.18 -27.23
C LEU A 629 -12.24 -23.44 -26.34
N GLY A 630 -12.36 -22.11 -26.27
CA GLY A 630 -11.59 -21.25 -25.37
C GLY A 630 -11.86 -21.57 -23.91
N GLY A 631 -13.14 -21.65 -23.51
CA GLY A 631 -13.53 -22.07 -22.16
C GLY A 631 -13.00 -23.45 -21.78
N ILE A 632 -12.99 -24.42 -22.70
CA ILE A 632 -12.38 -25.74 -22.49
C ILE A 632 -10.86 -25.64 -22.27
N ALA A 633 -10.14 -24.82 -23.07
CA ALA A 633 -8.70 -24.63 -22.92
C ALA A 633 -8.32 -23.89 -21.62
N ILE A 634 -9.11 -22.90 -21.25
CA ILE A 634 -9.00 -22.16 -19.97
C ILE A 634 -9.22 -23.14 -18.80
N SER A 635 -10.32 -23.89 -18.81
CA SER A 635 -10.63 -24.90 -17.78
C SER A 635 -9.55 -25.96 -17.67
N PHE A 636 -9.07 -26.49 -18.79
CA PHE A 636 -7.96 -27.44 -18.82
C PHE A 636 -6.72 -26.86 -18.14
N THR A 637 -6.39 -25.59 -18.40
CA THR A 637 -5.26 -24.90 -17.75
C THR A 637 -5.49 -24.72 -16.26
N TYR A 638 -6.67 -24.22 -15.84
CA TYR A 638 -6.97 -23.94 -14.43
C TYR A 638 -7.05 -25.21 -13.59
N VAL A 639 -7.73 -26.25 -14.08
CA VAL A 639 -7.77 -27.57 -13.43
C VAL A 639 -6.37 -28.16 -13.31
N ASN A 640 -5.48 -27.99 -14.30
CA ASN A 640 -4.08 -28.42 -14.16
C ASN A 640 -3.34 -27.67 -13.06
N ILE A 641 -3.45 -26.33 -12.96
CA ILE A 641 -2.83 -25.52 -11.90
C ILE A 641 -3.34 -25.97 -10.53
N ILE A 642 -4.66 -25.99 -10.35
CA ILE A 642 -5.36 -26.30 -9.09
C ILE A 642 -5.04 -27.73 -8.63
N TYR A 643 -5.08 -28.71 -9.55
CA TYR A 643 -4.75 -30.11 -9.26
C TYR A 643 -3.26 -30.32 -8.98
N ALA A 644 -2.36 -29.66 -9.72
CA ALA A 644 -0.92 -29.75 -9.49
C ALA A 644 -0.54 -29.21 -8.10
N LEU A 645 -1.00 -28.02 -7.74
CA LEU A 645 -0.77 -27.43 -6.42
C LEU A 645 -1.32 -28.35 -5.31
N SER A 646 -2.57 -28.78 -5.43
CA SER A 646 -3.28 -29.51 -4.37
C SER A 646 -2.82 -30.97 -4.22
N THR A 647 -2.28 -31.59 -5.25
CA THR A 647 -1.64 -32.92 -5.13
C THR A 647 -0.17 -32.86 -4.71
N THR A 648 0.48 -31.70 -4.86
CA THR A 648 1.89 -31.48 -4.52
C THR A 648 2.09 -30.98 -3.09
N PHE A 649 1.22 -30.09 -2.62
CA PHE A 649 1.30 -29.44 -1.30
C PHE A 649 0.08 -29.75 -0.39
N LYS A 650 -0.78 -30.70 -0.78
CA LYS A 650 -2.01 -31.09 -0.06
C LYS A 650 -2.83 -29.87 0.39
N HIS A 651 -3.17 -29.76 1.67
CA HIS A 651 -4.01 -28.68 2.22
C HIS A 651 -3.41 -27.27 2.00
N ILE A 652 -2.08 -27.14 2.02
CA ILE A 652 -1.38 -25.88 1.71
C ILE A 652 -1.59 -25.52 0.23
N GLY A 653 -1.56 -26.50 -0.66
CA GLY A 653 -1.83 -26.32 -2.09
C GLY A 653 -3.26 -25.87 -2.37
N LYS A 654 -4.23 -26.39 -1.60
CA LYS A 654 -5.62 -25.91 -1.65
C LYS A 654 -5.71 -24.44 -1.22
N ALA A 655 -5.08 -24.07 -0.10
CA ALA A 655 -5.04 -22.68 0.38
C ALA A 655 -4.40 -21.70 -0.64
N ILE A 656 -3.28 -22.07 -1.27
CA ILE A 656 -2.66 -21.28 -2.35
C ILE A 656 -3.64 -21.10 -3.52
N GLY A 657 -4.39 -22.14 -3.89
CA GLY A 657 -5.43 -22.07 -4.93
C GLY A 657 -6.57 -21.08 -4.64
N VAL A 658 -6.85 -20.78 -3.37
CA VAL A 658 -7.81 -19.74 -2.95
C VAL A 658 -7.18 -18.35 -2.99
N ILE A 659 -5.95 -18.20 -2.48
CA ILE A 659 -5.21 -16.93 -2.52
C ILE A 659 -5.06 -16.44 -3.97
N LEU A 660 -4.80 -17.35 -4.92
CA LEU A 660 -4.75 -17.04 -6.34
C LEU A 660 -6.09 -16.53 -6.90
N VAL A 661 -7.26 -16.91 -6.37
CA VAL A 661 -8.55 -16.30 -6.79
C VAL A 661 -8.67 -14.88 -6.28
N ILE A 662 -8.42 -14.68 -4.99
CA ILE A 662 -8.54 -13.37 -4.31
C ILE A 662 -7.66 -12.32 -5.01
N VAL A 663 -6.45 -12.72 -5.41
CA VAL A 663 -5.50 -11.87 -6.13
C VAL A 663 -5.89 -11.66 -7.61
N GLN A 664 -6.46 -12.67 -8.27
CA GLN A 664 -6.84 -12.58 -9.69
C GLN A 664 -8.05 -11.68 -9.94
N ILE A 665 -9.01 -11.59 -9.03
CA ILE A 665 -10.23 -10.79 -9.20
C ILE A 665 -9.90 -9.31 -9.54
N PRO A 666 -9.12 -8.56 -8.72
CA PRO A 666 -8.68 -7.21 -9.08
C PRO A 666 -7.55 -7.20 -10.12
N GLY A 667 -6.62 -8.17 -10.05
CA GLY A 667 -5.38 -8.13 -10.83
C GLY A 667 -5.51 -8.49 -12.31
N SER A 668 -6.66 -8.98 -12.79
CA SER A 668 -6.82 -9.53 -14.16
C SER A 668 -7.58 -8.64 -15.15
N SER A 669 -7.85 -7.39 -14.81
CA SER A 669 -8.61 -6.43 -15.65
C SER A 669 -10.02 -6.90 -16.07
N GLY A 670 -10.69 -7.67 -15.21
CA GLY A 670 -12.00 -8.26 -15.51
C GLY A 670 -13.14 -7.24 -15.58
N MET A 671 -13.33 -6.47 -14.51
CA MET A 671 -14.40 -5.47 -14.38
C MET A 671 -13.95 -4.04 -14.72
N TYR A 672 -12.64 -3.77 -14.66
CA TYR A 672 -12.04 -2.45 -14.91
C TYR A 672 -10.76 -2.60 -15.76
N PRO A 673 -10.35 -1.58 -16.54
CA PRO A 673 -9.02 -1.50 -17.14
C PRO A 673 -7.92 -1.64 -16.08
N ILE A 674 -6.78 -2.25 -16.43
CA ILE A 674 -5.71 -2.48 -15.46
C ILE A 674 -5.04 -1.17 -15.03
N GLU A 675 -5.03 -0.20 -15.93
CA GLU A 675 -4.48 1.15 -15.79
C GLU A 675 -5.16 1.94 -14.66
N MET A 676 -6.41 1.59 -14.32
CA MET A 676 -7.15 2.18 -13.20
C MET A 676 -6.83 1.54 -11.84
N MET A 677 -6.14 0.39 -11.81
CA MET A 677 -5.79 -0.30 -10.57
C MET A 677 -4.46 0.21 -10.00
N PRO A 678 -4.23 0.15 -8.67
CA PRO A 678 -2.93 0.48 -8.06
C PRO A 678 -1.76 -0.29 -8.68
N GLY A 679 -0.58 0.33 -8.74
CA GLY A 679 0.60 -0.17 -9.48
C GLY A 679 1.06 -1.59 -9.10
N PHE A 680 0.77 -2.06 -7.88
CA PHE A 680 0.97 -3.46 -7.47
C PHE A 680 0.18 -4.44 -8.36
N PHE A 681 -1.09 -4.15 -8.65
CA PHE A 681 -1.92 -4.99 -9.51
C PHE A 681 -1.50 -4.88 -10.97
N GLN A 682 -1.08 -3.69 -11.43
CA GLN A 682 -0.53 -3.49 -12.78
C GLN A 682 0.72 -4.34 -13.02
N TRP A 683 1.66 -4.35 -12.06
CA TRP A 683 2.86 -5.19 -12.11
C TRP A 683 2.52 -6.70 -12.09
N LEU A 684 1.47 -7.08 -11.36
CA LEU A 684 1.09 -8.48 -11.16
C LEU A 684 0.26 -9.05 -12.32
N HIS A 685 -0.51 -8.22 -13.04
CA HIS A 685 -1.43 -8.58 -14.14
C HIS A 685 -0.84 -9.55 -15.19
N PRO A 686 0.42 -9.42 -15.67
CA PRO A 686 1.01 -10.37 -16.61
C PRO A 686 1.32 -11.75 -16.02
N LEU A 687 1.33 -11.89 -14.69
CA LEU A 687 1.62 -13.14 -13.98
C LEU A 687 0.34 -13.91 -13.61
N LEU A 688 -0.83 -13.41 -14.01
CA LEU A 688 -2.13 -13.95 -13.62
C LEU A 688 -2.83 -14.65 -14.80
N PRO A 689 -3.13 -15.96 -14.72
CA PRO A 689 -3.71 -16.68 -15.85
C PRO A 689 -5.13 -16.20 -16.21
N PHE A 690 -5.90 -15.63 -15.28
CA PHE A 690 -7.17 -14.95 -15.57
C PHE A 690 -7.03 -13.85 -16.63
N THR A 691 -5.95 -13.07 -16.64
CA THR A 691 -5.72 -12.00 -17.63
C THR A 691 -5.88 -12.53 -19.06
N TYR A 692 -5.20 -13.65 -19.34
CA TYR A 692 -5.18 -14.27 -20.65
C TYR A 692 -6.48 -15.04 -20.94
N GLY A 693 -7.07 -15.68 -19.94
CA GLY A 693 -8.37 -16.35 -20.07
C GLY A 693 -9.54 -15.39 -20.32
N ILE A 694 -9.53 -14.20 -19.72
CA ILE A 694 -10.55 -13.16 -19.93
C ILE A 694 -10.40 -12.56 -21.33
N ASN A 695 -9.17 -12.19 -21.72
CA ASN A 695 -8.91 -11.60 -23.03
C ASN A 695 -9.18 -12.60 -24.17
N LEU A 696 -8.88 -13.89 -23.99
CA LEU A 696 -9.21 -14.94 -24.97
C LEU A 696 -10.73 -15.06 -25.22
N LEU A 697 -11.57 -14.91 -24.18
CA LEU A 697 -13.03 -14.92 -24.36
C LEU A 697 -13.54 -13.57 -24.92
N ARG A 698 -12.96 -12.42 -24.52
CA ARG A 698 -13.31 -11.09 -25.06
C ARG A 698 -13.19 -11.02 -26.59
N GLU A 699 -12.11 -11.57 -27.16
CA GLU A 699 -11.91 -11.69 -28.61
C GLU A 699 -13.05 -12.43 -29.32
N THR A 700 -13.70 -13.39 -28.66
CA THR A 700 -14.85 -14.12 -29.22
C THR A 700 -16.19 -13.43 -28.99
N VAL A 701 -16.28 -12.53 -27.99
CA VAL A 701 -17.48 -11.76 -27.60
C VAL A 701 -17.62 -10.46 -28.39
N GLY A 702 -16.59 -9.62 -28.43
CA GLY A 702 -16.59 -8.32 -29.11
C GLY A 702 -16.13 -8.38 -30.56
N GLY A 703 -15.19 -9.28 -30.87
CA GLY A 703 -14.60 -9.44 -32.20
C GLY A 703 -13.11 -9.76 -32.13
N MET A 704 -12.61 -10.49 -33.12
CA MET A 704 -11.23 -11.00 -33.15
C MET A 704 -10.27 -9.95 -33.71
N TYR A 705 -9.06 -9.85 -33.15
CA TYR A 705 -7.99 -9.00 -33.66
C TYR A 705 -6.69 -9.79 -33.88
N SER A 706 -6.26 -9.88 -35.15
CA SER A 706 -4.98 -10.48 -35.55
C SER A 706 -4.75 -11.87 -34.91
N PHE A 707 -3.65 -12.04 -34.17
CA PHE A 707 -3.32 -13.29 -33.46
C PHE A 707 -3.58 -13.24 -31.95
N ASN A 708 -4.30 -12.24 -31.42
CA ASN A 708 -4.50 -12.07 -29.98
C ASN A 708 -5.08 -13.33 -29.29
N TYR A 709 -6.11 -13.94 -29.87
CA TYR A 709 -6.68 -15.20 -29.36
C TYR A 709 -5.62 -16.31 -29.23
N LEU A 710 -4.78 -16.48 -30.25
CA LEU A 710 -3.69 -17.47 -30.25
C LEU A 710 -2.57 -17.10 -29.25
N PHE A 711 -2.23 -15.82 -29.13
CA PHE A 711 -1.24 -15.35 -28.16
C PHE A 711 -1.68 -15.65 -26.72
N ASN A 712 -2.91 -15.29 -26.35
CA ASN A 712 -3.47 -15.59 -25.03
C ASN A 712 -3.50 -17.11 -24.76
N LEU A 713 -3.86 -17.93 -25.77
CA LEU A 713 -3.85 -19.39 -25.69
C LEU A 713 -2.43 -19.95 -25.46
N CYS A 714 -1.42 -19.38 -26.13
CA CYS A 714 -0.02 -19.75 -25.94
C CYS A 714 0.49 -19.41 -24.52
N ILE A 715 0.12 -18.26 -23.96
CA ILE A 715 0.52 -17.89 -22.59
C ILE A 715 -0.17 -18.80 -21.54
N LEU A 716 -1.45 -19.16 -21.72
CA LEU A 716 -2.11 -20.19 -20.91
C LEU A 716 -1.35 -21.54 -21.02
N GLY A 717 -0.82 -21.87 -22.19
CA GLY A 717 0.10 -23.00 -22.39
C GLY A 717 1.38 -22.94 -21.54
N VAL A 718 1.93 -21.75 -21.26
CA VAL A 718 3.08 -21.58 -20.35
C VAL A 718 2.67 -21.88 -18.90
N PHE A 719 1.53 -21.38 -18.44
CA PHE A 719 0.99 -21.73 -17.11
C PHE A 719 0.73 -23.23 -16.95
N LEU A 720 0.23 -23.90 -18.00
CA LEU A 720 0.08 -25.36 -18.03
C LEU A 720 1.43 -26.09 -17.88
N ILE A 721 2.49 -25.63 -18.56
CA ILE A 721 3.84 -26.22 -18.43
C ILE A 721 4.37 -26.08 -16.99
N VAL A 722 4.17 -24.92 -16.36
CA VAL A 722 4.54 -24.69 -14.95
C VAL A 722 3.75 -25.61 -14.01
N ALA A 723 2.44 -25.75 -14.21
CA ALA A 723 1.60 -26.67 -13.43
C ALA A 723 2.06 -28.13 -13.57
N LEU A 724 2.34 -28.59 -14.79
CA LEU A 724 2.83 -29.95 -15.03
C LEU A 724 4.22 -30.19 -14.40
N PHE A 725 5.10 -29.19 -14.40
CA PHE A 725 6.39 -29.28 -13.69
C PHE A 725 6.20 -29.48 -12.18
N ILE A 726 5.32 -28.69 -11.56
CA ILE A 726 4.96 -28.84 -10.13
C ILE A 726 4.41 -30.26 -9.86
N GLY A 727 3.37 -30.67 -10.58
CA GLY A 727 2.67 -31.95 -10.35
C GLY A 727 3.50 -33.22 -10.65
N LEU A 728 4.46 -33.16 -11.57
CA LEU A 728 5.21 -34.34 -12.04
C LEU A 728 6.66 -34.42 -11.55
N GLN A 729 7.28 -33.28 -11.25
CA GLN A 729 8.71 -33.17 -10.91
C GLN A 729 8.96 -32.65 -9.49
N LEU A 730 8.16 -31.70 -8.98
CA LEU A 730 8.25 -31.26 -7.58
C LEU A 730 7.54 -32.24 -6.62
N ARG A 731 6.35 -32.74 -6.99
CA ARG A 731 5.58 -33.71 -6.18
C ARG A 731 6.40 -34.91 -5.67
N PRO A 732 7.24 -35.61 -6.48
CA PRO A 732 8.03 -36.75 -5.98
C PRO A 732 9.11 -36.39 -4.95
N LEU A 733 9.53 -35.12 -4.87
CA LEU A 733 10.49 -34.63 -3.89
C LEU A 733 9.81 -34.34 -2.55
N LEU A 734 8.58 -33.80 -2.59
CA LEU A 734 7.81 -33.40 -1.41
C LEU A 734 7.03 -34.53 -0.74
N LEU A 735 6.97 -35.75 -1.31
CA LEU A 735 6.28 -36.90 -0.70
C LEU A 735 6.66 -37.15 0.77
N ASN A 736 7.95 -37.09 1.11
CA ASN A 736 8.42 -37.29 2.49
C ASN A 736 7.94 -36.18 3.44
N LEU A 737 7.79 -34.94 2.94
CA LEU A 737 7.32 -33.79 3.71
C LEU A 737 5.80 -33.84 3.89
N ASN A 738 5.06 -34.24 2.84
CA ASN A 738 3.61 -34.41 2.90
C ASN A 738 3.22 -35.49 3.92
N LEU A 739 3.89 -36.65 3.94
CA LEU A 739 3.64 -37.71 4.92
C LEU A 739 3.88 -37.25 6.38
N LEU A 740 4.82 -36.32 6.60
CA LEU A 740 5.03 -35.68 7.90
C LEU A 740 3.84 -34.78 8.25
N PHE A 741 3.40 -33.93 7.32
CA PHE A 741 2.22 -33.06 7.52
C PHE A 741 0.95 -33.86 7.77
N ASP A 742 0.66 -34.88 6.95
CA ASP A 742 -0.50 -35.75 7.11
C ASP A 742 -0.52 -36.38 8.52
N LYS A 743 0.64 -36.86 8.99
CA LYS A 743 0.78 -37.40 10.33
C LYS A 743 0.50 -36.33 11.40
N GLN A 744 1.14 -35.16 11.33
CA GLN A 744 0.94 -34.13 12.36
C GLN A 744 -0.50 -33.61 12.36
N LEU A 745 -1.09 -33.33 11.19
CA LEU A 745 -2.50 -32.95 11.05
C LEU A 745 -3.44 -34.02 11.63
N SER A 746 -3.19 -35.31 11.40
CA SER A 746 -3.99 -36.39 11.99
C SER A 746 -3.95 -36.41 13.53
N THR A 747 -2.84 -36.00 14.17
CA THR A 747 -2.76 -35.91 15.63
C THR A 747 -3.58 -34.76 16.22
N THR A 748 -4.01 -33.79 15.42
CA THR A 748 -4.89 -32.69 15.91
C THR A 748 -6.32 -33.15 16.16
N GLY A 749 -6.77 -34.25 15.53
CA GLY A 749 -8.17 -34.68 15.51
C GLY A 749 -9.14 -33.75 14.76
N LEU A 750 -8.72 -32.56 14.33
CA LEU A 750 -9.55 -31.52 13.72
C LEU A 750 -9.65 -31.60 12.20
N MET A 751 -8.72 -32.31 11.53
CA MET A 751 -8.69 -32.42 10.06
C MET A 751 -8.63 -33.88 9.59
N ILE A 752 -9.60 -34.27 8.75
CA ILE A 752 -9.60 -35.55 8.05
C ILE A 752 -8.51 -35.50 6.96
N CYS A 753 -7.48 -36.34 7.10
CA CYS A 753 -6.35 -36.41 6.18
C CYS A 753 -6.49 -37.60 5.22
N GLU A 754 -6.11 -37.44 3.95
CA GLU A 754 -6.02 -38.57 3.01
C GLU A 754 -4.81 -39.45 3.37
N SER A 755 -5.07 -40.64 3.95
CA SER A 755 -4.06 -41.61 4.36
C SER A 755 -3.34 -42.25 3.17
N ASN A 756 -2.09 -41.84 2.93
CA ASN A 756 -1.30 -42.30 1.79
C ASN A 756 -0.46 -43.53 2.13
N ASP A 757 -1.00 -44.73 1.92
CA ASP A 757 -0.28 -46.00 2.12
C ASP A 757 0.83 -46.26 1.07
N LEU A 758 1.56 -45.25 0.57
CA LEU A 758 2.77 -45.46 -0.25
C LEU A 758 3.94 -45.88 0.64
N PRO A 759 4.30 -47.19 0.71
CA PRO A 759 5.46 -47.61 1.49
C PRO A 759 6.74 -47.08 0.85
N ARG A 760 7.74 -46.85 1.71
CA ARG A 760 9.12 -46.36 1.48
C ARG A 760 9.32 -44.87 1.79
N GLN A 761 9.55 -44.58 3.07
CA GLN A 761 10.43 -43.46 3.44
C GLN A 761 11.76 -43.67 2.70
N ARG A 762 12.11 -42.79 1.76
CA ARG A 762 13.37 -42.94 1.00
C ARG A 762 14.56 -42.54 1.87
N TYR A 763 15.17 -43.51 2.55
CA TYR A 763 16.43 -43.31 3.25
C TYR A 763 17.57 -42.99 2.28
N SER A 764 18.55 -42.20 2.76
CA SER A 764 19.78 -41.97 2.02
C SER A 764 20.68 -43.20 2.10
N LEU A 765 21.07 -43.76 0.95
CA LEU A 765 22.04 -44.86 0.87
C LEU A 765 23.37 -44.50 1.56
N ARG A 766 23.75 -43.20 1.55
CA ARG A 766 24.93 -42.70 2.27
C ARG A 766 24.79 -42.85 3.79
N THR A 767 23.60 -42.59 4.35
CA THR A 767 23.33 -42.76 5.79
C THR A 767 23.37 -44.22 6.17
N ALA A 768 22.73 -45.10 5.38
CA ALA A 768 22.71 -46.53 5.65
C ALA A 768 24.12 -47.18 5.56
N MET A 769 24.93 -46.78 4.58
CA MET A 769 26.36 -47.18 4.53
C MET A 769 27.15 -46.66 5.73
N ARG A 770 26.93 -45.40 6.16
CA ARG A 770 27.68 -44.80 7.28
C ARG A 770 27.38 -45.50 8.61
N VAL A 771 26.11 -45.86 8.84
CA VAL A 771 25.67 -46.68 9.99
C VAL A 771 26.33 -48.07 9.98
N MET A 772 26.53 -48.69 8.82
CA MET A 772 27.23 -50.00 8.73
C MET A 772 28.75 -49.93 8.87
N LEU A 773 29.39 -48.78 8.58
CA LEU A 773 30.85 -48.66 8.56
C LEU A 773 31.44 -48.17 9.89
N ASP A 774 30.69 -47.40 10.67
CA ASP A 774 31.08 -46.94 12.01
C ASP A 774 29.80 -46.69 12.84
N SER A 775 29.23 -47.77 13.35
CA SER A 775 27.95 -47.73 14.09
C SER A 775 28.08 -46.97 15.41
N ASP A 776 29.16 -47.17 16.17
CA ASP A 776 29.31 -46.65 17.53
C ASP A 776 29.81 -45.21 17.62
N SER A 777 30.59 -44.70 16.66
CA SER A 777 30.91 -43.27 16.62
C SER A 777 29.72 -42.48 16.08
N TYR A 778 29.16 -42.90 14.94
CA TYR A 778 28.03 -42.21 14.30
C TYR A 778 26.78 -42.19 15.19
N ARG A 779 26.49 -43.26 15.94
CA ARG A 779 25.37 -43.29 16.90
C ARG A 779 25.54 -42.28 18.03
N ARG A 780 26.77 -42.06 18.54
CA ARG A 780 27.04 -41.03 19.56
C ARG A 780 26.91 -39.62 18.98
N GLU A 781 27.57 -39.34 17.85
CA GLU A 781 27.44 -38.05 17.15
C GLU A 781 25.97 -37.71 16.83
N LEU A 782 25.17 -38.70 16.42
CA LEU A 782 23.75 -38.52 16.13
C LEU A 782 22.91 -38.25 17.40
N LEU A 783 23.17 -38.97 18.49
CA LEU A 783 22.46 -38.80 19.76
C LEU A 783 22.75 -37.43 20.39
N ASP A 784 24.01 -36.99 20.42
CA ASP A 784 24.39 -35.69 20.97
C ASP A 784 23.71 -34.55 20.19
N HIS A 785 23.72 -34.62 18.85
CA HIS A 785 23.00 -33.66 18.01
C HIS A 785 21.48 -33.71 18.20
N ALA A 786 20.89 -34.90 18.36
CA ALA A 786 19.44 -35.06 18.55
C ALA A 786 18.98 -34.51 19.91
N VAL A 787 19.69 -34.82 21.00
CA VAL A 787 19.39 -34.29 22.34
C VAL A 787 19.58 -32.78 22.38
N ALA A 788 20.68 -32.28 21.80
CA ALA A 788 20.95 -30.84 21.71
C ALA A 788 19.94 -30.10 20.80
N PHE A 789 19.26 -30.78 19.88
CA PHE A 789 18.16 -30.21 19.09
C PHE A 789 16.84 -30.25 19.87
N GLU A 790 16.45 -31.40 20.43
CA GLU A 790 15.17 -31.61 21.11
C GLU A 790 15.03 -30.71 22.36
N HIS A 791 16.13 -30.41 23.06
CA HIS A 791 16.13 -29.43 24.16
C HIS A 791 15.82 -28.00 23.67
N ARG A 792 16.21 -27.63 22.44
CA ARG A 792 15.95 -26.30 21.84
C ARG A 792 14.64 -26.22 21.06
N TYR A 793 14.15 -27.34 20.54
CA TYR A 793 12.87 -27.46 19.84
C TYR A 793 11.67 -26.75 20.50
N PRO A 794 11.39 -26.90 21.82
CA PRO A 794 10.26 -26.19 22.44
C PRO A 794 10.42 -24.67 22.45
N TYR A 795 11.65 -24.14 22.45
CA TYR A 795 11.90 -22.70 22.31
C TYR A 795 11.68 -22.25 20.87
N TYR A 796 12.12 -23.02 19.88
CA TYR A 796 11.87 -22.73 18.47
C TYR A 796 10.38 -22.72 18.13
N ILE A 797 9.62 -23.73 18.57
CA ILE A 797 8.17 -23.77 18.33
C ILE A 797 7.44 -22.63 19.03
N LYS A 798 7.72 -22.35 20.31
CA LYS A 798 7.13 -21.22 21.03
C LYS A 798 7.46 -19.87 20.37
N GLY A 799 8.72 -19.67 19.96
CA GLY A 799 9.15 -18.49 19.23
C GLY A 799 8.44 -18.33 17.88
N GLY A 800 8.23 -19.43 17.14
CA GLY A 800 7.51 -19.41 15.87
C GLY A 800 6.04 -19.08 16.03
N PHE A 801 5.32 -19.68 16.98
CA PHE A 801 3.93 -19.31 17.26
C PHE A 801 3.81 -17.86 17.77
N ALA A 802 4.74 -17.41 18.61
CA ALA A 802 4.81 -16.03 19.05
C ALA A 802 5.07 -15.06 17.88
N ALA A 803 5.88 -15.45 16.89
CA ALA A 803 6.10 -14.68 15.67
C ALA A 803 4.87 -14.68 14.74
N VAL A 804 4.20 -15.83 14.55
CA VAL A 804 2.97 -15.93 13.74
C VAL A 804 1.93 -14.91 14.19
N VAL A 805 1.70 -14.77 15.50
CA VAL A 805 0.77 -13.78 16.04
C VAL A 805 1.41 -12.39 16.13
N GLY A 806 2.57 -12.27 16.77
CA GLY A 806 3.19 -10.99 17.14
C GLY A 806 3.64 -10.16 15.95
N VAL A 807 4.19 -10.75 14.89
CA VAL A 807 4.58 -10.02 13.67
C VAL A 807 3.34 -9.53 12.92
N GLN A 808 2.27 -10.33 12.90
CA GLN A 808 1.02 -9.99 12.22
C GLN A 808 0.26 -8.87 12.96
N VAL A 809 0.24 -8.90 14.30
CA VAL A 809 -0.29 -7.79 15.11
C VAL A 809 0.58 -6.54 14.97
N LEU A 810 1.92 -6.68 14.95
CA LEU A 810 2.82 -5.55 14.73
C LEU A 810 2.60 -4.88 13.37
N LEU A 811 2.51 -5.65 12.29
CA LEU A 811 2.26 -5.12 10.95
C LEU A 811 0.85 -4.49 10.83
N PHE A 812 -0.16 -5.06 11.47
CA PHE A 812 -1.50 -4.46 11.55
C PHE A 812 -1.47 -3.10 12.27
N VAL A 813 -0.87 -3.03 13.47
CA VAL A 813 -0.71 -1.78 14.22
C VAL A 813 0.11 -0.77 13.42
N LEU A 814 1.19 -1.19 12.78
CA LEU A 814 2.04 -0.32 11.96
C LEU A 814 1.31 0.21 10.71
N SER A 815 0.41 -0.57 10.12
CA SER A 815 -0.45 -0.14 8.99
C SER A 815 -1.60 0.79 9.37
N THR A 816 -1.93 0.90 10.67
CA THR A 816 -3.03 1.73 11.20
C THR A 816 -2.54 2.96 11.97
N VAL A 817 -1.33 2.92 12.53
CA VAL A 817 -0.71 4.03 13.27
C VAL A 817 0.16 4.92 12.38
N LEU A 818 0.77 4.39 11.32
CA LEU A 818 1.52 5.22 10.36
C LEU A 818 0.59 5.75 9.26
N ASP A 819 0.59 7.06 9.07
CA ASP A 819 -0.14 7.72 7.99
C ASP A 819 0.59 7.52 6.65
N ILE A 820 0.34 6.35 6.05
CA ILE A 820 0.94 5.90 4.80
C ILE A 820 -0.10 5.96 3.69
N ASP A 821 0.32 6.28 2.48
CA ASP A 821 -0.53 6.29 1.29
C ASP A 821 -1.08 4.89 0.94
N ASN A 822 -2.01 4.83 -0.02
CA ASN A 822 -2.62 3.56 -0.42
C ASN A 822 -1.60 2.57 -1.02
N ASN A 823 -0.54 3.03 -1.68
CA ASN A 823 0.49 2.13 -2.21
C ASN A 823 1.36 1.53 -1.10
N GLY A 824 1.82 2.34 -0.14
CA GLY A 824 2.58 1.84 1.01
C GLY A 824 1.76 0.93 1.93
N LYS A 825 0.45 1.17 2.08
CA LYS A 825 -0.48 0.24 2.75
C LYS A 825 -0.59 -1.11 2.03
N ILE A 826 -0.62 -1.13 0.69
CA ILE A 826 -0.54 -2.38 -0.10
C ILE A 826 0.82 -3.07 0.09
N ILE A 827 1.93 -2.32 0.10
CA ILE A 827 3.28 -2.87 0.34
C ILE A 827 3.37 -3.53 1.74
N LEU A 828 2.80 -2.90 2.78
CA LEU A 828 2.72 -3.52 4.11
C LEU A 828 1.90 -4.82 4.10
N LEU A 829 0.80 -4.87 3.35
CA LEU A 829 -0.02 -6.08 3.20
C LEU A 829 0.74 -7.21 2.46
N VAL A 830 1.56 -6.86 1.46
CA VAL A 830 2.48 -7.80 0.79
C VAL A 830 3.56 -8.30 1.75
N ILE A 831 4.17 -7.42 2.55
CA ILE A 831 5.13 -7.79 3.59
C ILE A 831 4.48 -8.70 4.64
N TRP A 832 3.22 -8.45 5.01
CA TRP A 832 2.43 -9.25 5.94
C TRP A 832 2.22 -10.68 5.41
N ILE A 833 1.82 -10.84 4.14
CA ILE A 833 1.69 -12.16 3.49
C ILE A 833 3.06 -12.88 3.43
N ILE A 834 4.13 -12.17 3.05
CA ILE A 834 5.49 -12.72 2.98
C ILE A 834 5.98 -13.17 4.37
N SER A 835 5.71 -12.39 5.42
CA SER A 835 6.11 -12.75 6.79
C SER A 835 5.41 -14.02 7.28
N VAL A 836 4.11 -14.16 7.02
CA VAL A 836 3.36 -15.40 7.33
C VAL A 836 3.99 -16.59 6.61
N ILE A 837 4.25 -16.48 5.31
CA ILE A 837 4.88 -17.54 4.51
C ILE A 837 6.28 -17.89 5.04
N ALA A 838 7.09 -16.90 5.41
CA ALA A 838 8.44 -17.11 5.94
C ALA A 838 8.43 -17.79 7.33
N ILE A 839 7.59 -17.34 8.26
CA ILE A 839 7.48 -17.90 9.61
C ILE A 839 6.91 -19.32 9.56
N CYS A 840 5.89 -19.57 8.72
CA CYS A 840 5.40 -20.92 8.46
C CYS A 840 6.51 -21.80 7.85
N GLY A 841 7.22 -21.33 6.82
CA GLY A 841 8.33 -22.06 6.20
C GLY A 841 9.43 -22.45 7.19
N TRP A 842 9.74 -21.56 8.14
CA TRP A 842 10.68 -21.81 9.22
C TRP A 842 10.20 -22.87 10.22
N LEU A 843 8.95 -22.78 10.70
CA LEU A 843 8.32 -23.82 11.55
C LEU A 843 8.31 -25.19 10.86
N ILE A 844 7.98 -25.22 9.56
CA ILE A 844 7.96 -26.43 8.73
C ILE A 844 9.36 -27.03 8.61
N ASN A 845 10.40 -26.20 8.47
CA ASN A 845 11.79 -26.65 8.41
C ASN A 845 12.25 -27.29 9.73
N ILE A 846 11.91 -26.68 10.87
CA ILE A 846 12.21 -27.20 12.21
C ILE A 846 11.59 -28.58 12.43
N GLU A 847 10.30 -28.76 12.12
CA GLU A 847 9.63 -30.05 12.29
C GLU A 847 10.15 -31.10 11.30
N TYR A 848 10.54 -30.69 10.09
CA TYR A 848 11.25 -31.58 9.15
C TYR A 848 12.60 -32.05 9.69
N ILE A 849 13.39 -31.18 10.32
CA ILE A 849 14.65 -31.55 10.98
C ILE A 849 14.36 -32.54 12.13
N ARG A 850 13.35 -32.27 12.96
CA ARG A 850 12.95 -33.17 14.06
C ARG A 850 12.54 -34.56 13.57
N ALA A 851 11.69 -34.63 12.57
CA ALA A 851 11.26 -35.89 11.96
C ALA A 851 12.43 -36.64 11.28
N SER A 852 13.37 -35.91 10.68
CA SER A 852 14.60 -36.47 10.09
C SER A 852 15.52 -37.08 11.16
N LEU A 853 15.76 -36.36 12.27
CA LEU A 853 16.55 -36.85 13.41
C LEU A 853 15.89 -38.09 14.05
N ASN A 854 14.59 -38.03 14.32
CA ASN A 854 13.83 -39.18 14.85
C ASN A 854 13.88 -40.40 13.91
N THR A 855 13.83 -40.19 12.59
CA THR A 855 13.96 -41.28 11.61
C THR A 855 15.38 -41.86 11.61
N GLN A 856 16.42 -41.04 11.70
CA GLN A 856 17.81 -41.49 11.78
C GLN A 856 18.09 -42.24 13.10
N MET A 857 17.57 -41.75 14.23
CA MET A 857 17.67 -42.44 15.52
C MET A 857 17.01 -43.82 15.47
N ARG A 858 15.80 -43.94 14.90
CA ARG A 858 15.14 -45.25 14.71
C ARG A 858 16.00 -46.24 13.94
N ILE A 859 16.65 -45.79 12.85
CA ILE A 859 17.55 -46.63 12.05
C ILE A 859 18.79 -47.05 12.87
N SER A 860 19.38 -46.14 13.65
CA SER A 860 20.54 -46.44 14.51
C SER A 860 20.24 -47.34 15.72
N ALA A 861 18.96 -47.67 15.94
CA ALA A 861 18.47 -48.57 16.98
C ALA A 861 18.00 -49.93 16.44
N LEU A 862 18.05 -50.16 15.12
CA LEU A 862 17.79 -51.47 14.52
C LEU A 862 18.98 -52.43 14.77
N SER A 863 18.70 -53.74 14.83
CA SER A 863 19.76 -54.74 14.82
C SER A 863 20.47 -54.77 13.46
N ASP A 864 21.69 -55.28 13.42
CA ASP A 864 22.47 -55.39 12.18
C ASP A 864 21.79 -56.31 11.15
N GLU A 865 20.99 -57.28 11.62
CA GLU A 865 20.21 -58.19 10.78
C GLU A 865 18.90 -57.54 10.26
N ASP A 866 18.23 -56.74 11.10
CA ASP A 866 17.08 -55.92 10.70
C ASP A 866 17.47 -54.87 9.68
N LEU A 867 18.59 -54.16 9.90
CA LEU A 867 19.14 -53.18 8.98
C LEU A 867 19.43 -53.82 7.62
N ARG A 868 20.02 -55.02 7.60
CA ARG A 868 20.25 -55.82 6.38
C ARG A 868 18.96 -56.34 5.76
N ARG A 869 17.88 -56.59 6.53
CA ARG A 869 16.54 -56.96 6.01
C ARG A 869 15.88 -55.76 5.33
N GLU A 870 15.73 -54.64 6.03
CA GLU A 870 15.12 -53.42 5.50
C GLU A 870 15.92 -52.88 4.30
N MET A 871 17.25 -52.93 4.32
CA MET A 871 18.06 -52.62 3.13
C MET A 871 17.89 -53.60 1.97
N ARG A 872 17.70 -54.91 2.20
CA ARG A 872 17.44 -55.86 1.10
C ARG A 872 16.10 -55.58 0.44
N GLU A 873 15.06 -55.27 1.22
CA GLU A 873 13.74 -54.87 0.70
C GLU A 873 13.78 -53.53 -0.05
N HIS A 874 14.49 -52.53 0.49
CA HIS A 874 14.71 -51.24 -0.17
C HIS A 874 15.57 -51.35 -1.45
N THR A 875 16.56 -52.25 -1.47
CA THR A 875 17.43 -52.48 -2.64
C THR A 875 16.69 -53.23 -3.74
N ALA A 876 15.92 -54.26 -3.38
CA ALA A 876 15.05 -54.98 -4.30
C ALA A 876 13.99 -54.08 -4.95
N ALA A 877 13.59 -52.99 -4.29
CA ALA A 877 12.66 -51.99 -4.83
C ALA A 877 13.26 -51.09 -5.93
N ILE A 878 14.58 -51.07 -6.12
CA ILE A 878 15.27 -50.20 -7.09
C ILE A 878 15.70 -51.04 -8.32
N PRO A 879 15.14 -50.81 -9.52
CA PRO A 879 15.44 -51.64 -10.71
C PRO A 879 16.92 -51.67 -11.11
N ALA A 880 17.66 -50.58 -10.90
CA ALA A 880 19.10 -50.52 -11.15
C ALA A 880 19.90 -51.34 -10.13
N ALA A 881 19.57 -51.21 -8.84
CA ALA A 881 20.27 -51.94 -7.77
C ALA A 881 19.97 -53.45 -7.83
N ARG A 882 18.74 -53.85 -8.22
CA ARG A 882 18.40 -55.26 -8.44
C ARG A 882 19.26 -55.92 -9.53
N ARG A 883 19.76 -55.16 -10.52
CA ARG A 883 20.79 -55.63 -11.47
C ARG A 883 22.18 -55.65 -10.84
N MET A 884 22.56 -54.58 -10.13
CA MET A 884 23.90 -54.42 -9.53
C MET A 884 24.23 -55.47 -8.46
N PHE A 885 23.22 -55.94 -7.71
CA PHE A 885 23.38 -56.92 -6.62
C PHE A 885 22.93 -58.35 -6.97
N GLY A 886 22.72 -58.67 -8.25
CA GLY A 886 22.52 -60.07 -8.71
C GLY A 886 21.26 -60.80 -8.24
N LEU A 887 20.27 -60.09 -7.66
CA LEU A 887 19.08 -60.64 -6.99
C LEU A 887 18.01 -61.26 -7.93
N ASN A 888 18.43 -62.01 -8.97
CA ASN A 888 17.56 -62.70 -9.93
C ASN A 888 17.66 -64.24 -9.84
N ALA A 889 18.53 -64.79 -8.98
CA ALA A 889 18.88 -66.22 -8.98
C ALA A 889 18.21 -67.02 -7.84
N SER A 890 16.90 -67.27 -7.96
CA SER A 890 16.21 -68.29 -7.13
C SER A 890 14.95 -68.89 -7.78
N GLU A 891 14.23 -68.15 -8.63
CA GLU A 891 12.95 -68.61 -9.22
C GLU A 891 13.05 -68.93 -10.72
N ARG A 892 13.72 -70.05 -11.07
CA ARG A 892 13.58 -70.66 -12.42
C ARG A 892 14.00 -72.13 -12.52
N GLY A 893 13.11 -73.01 -12.04
CA GLY A 893 12.76 -74.30 -12.65
C GLY A 893 13.82 -75.38 -12.86
N THR A 894 13.69 -76.50 -12.13
CA THR A 894 14.25 -77.81 -12.50
C THR A 894 13.15 -78.76 -12.99
N LYS A 895 13.04 -78.91 -14.31
CA LYS A 895 12.31 -79.96 -15.05
C LYS A 895 12.82 -79.97 -16.49
N ASP A 896 12.98 -81.09 -17.20
CA ASP A 896 13.09 -82.51 -16.85
C ASP A 896 13.89 -83.15 -18.01
N SER A 897 14.92 -83.96 -17.78
CA SER A 897 15.57 -84.77 -18.84
C SER A 897 16.46 -85.92 -18.34
N GLU A 898 15.97 -87.14 -18.57
CA GLU A 898 16.69 -88.36 -18.99
C GLU A 898 17.80 -89.02 -18.11
N GLN A 899 17.57 -90.31 -17.84
CA GLN A 899 18.55 -91.36 -17.51
C GLN A 899 19.33 -91.80 -18.79
N PRO A 900 20.42 -92.63 -18.78
CA PRO A 900 20.75 -93.65 -17.75
C PRO A 900 22.24 -93.98 -17.44
N THR A 901 22.41 -94.86 -16.45
CA THR A 901 23.47 -95.90 -16.27
C THR A 901 24.97 -95.55 -16.09
N SER A 902 25.43 -95.79 -14.86
CA SER A 902 26.64 -96.57 -14.46
C SER A 902 28.07 -96.11 -14.84
N ARG A 903 28.92 -95.90 -13.82
CA ARG A 903 29.86 -96.93 -13.28
C ARG A 903 30.57 -96.50 -11.97
N LEU A 904 30.95 -97.50 -11.17
CA LEU A 904 31.86 -97.45 -10.00
C LEU A 904 33.36 -97.38 -10.48
N PRO A 905 34.42 -97.19 -9.63
CA PRO A 905 34.52 -97.65 -8.23
C PRO A 905 35.42 -96.88 -7.20
N HIS A 906 35.44 -97.38 -5.94
CA HIS A 906 36.50 -97.29 -4.90
C HIS A 906 36.90 -95.89 -4.33
N THR A 907 37.37 -95.69 -3.08
CA THR A 907 37.60 -96.55 -1.88
C THR A 907 37.50 -95.70 -0.57
N GLY A 908 37.49 -96.33 0.63
CA GLY A 908 37.43 -95.65 1.95
C GLY A 908 38.74 -94.95 2.40
N ALA A 909 38.96 -94.53 3.66
CA ALA A 909 38.23 -94.69 4.93
C ALA A 909 38.50 -93.43 5.85
N HIS A 910 38.23 -93.29 7.16
CA HIS A 910 38.08 -94.22 8.29
C HIS A 910 37.61 -93.48 9.59
N ARG A 911 36.81 -94.12 10.48
CA ARG A 911 36.76 -93.93 11.97
C ARG A 911 36.28 -92.56 12.56
N LYS A 912 35.71 -92.44 13.79
CA LYS A 912 35.12 -93.36 14.81
C LYS A 912 34.42 -92.55 15.96
N ALA A 913 33.36 -93.08 16.60
CA ALA A 913 32.93 -92.83 18.02
C ALA A 913 32.45 -91.40 18.42
N HIS A 914 31.70 -91.15 19.53
CA HIS A 914 30.87 -91.98 20.42
C HIS A 914 29.74 -91.12 21.08
N ASP A 915 28.76 -91.82 21.67
CA ASP A 915 27.50 -91.48 22.36
C ASP A 915 27.44 -90.38 23.46
N ALA A 916 26.20 -90.13 23.94
CA ALA A 916 25.76 -89.96 25.36
C ALA A 916 25.00 -88.66 25.77
N ASP A 917 23.67 -88.73 25.71
CA ASP A 917 22.61 -88.48 26.73
C ASP A 917 22.74 -87.47 27.90
N GLY A 918 21.57 -86.86 28.27
CA GLY A 918 21.33 -86.06 29.50
C GLY A 918 20.21 -85.01 29.32
N VAL A 919 18.92 -85.11 29.73
CA VAL A 919 18.23 -85.68 30.94
C VAL A 919 18.54 -84.83 32.19
N ASP A 920 17.63 -84.26 33.01
CA ASP A 920 16.13 -84.20 33.10
C ASP A 920 15.73 -83.07 34.14
N ASN A 921 14.50 -82.59 34.43
CA ASN A 921 13.11 -82.62 33.87
C ASN A 921 12.21 -81.59 34.65
N VAL A 922 10.88 -81.58 34.40
CA VAL A 922 9.75 -81.29 35.34
C VAL A 922 9.35 -79.84 35.72
N ASN A 923 8.02 -79.60 35.66
CA ASN A 923 7.05 -78.70 36.35
C ASN A 923 7.52 -77.45 37.15
N GLY A 924 6.70 -76.39 37.34
CA GLY A 924 5.33 -76.12 36.83
C GLY A 924 4.36 -75.53 37.88
N ASN A 925 3.38 -74.75 37.40
CA ASN A 925 2.15 -74.24 38.05
C ASN A 925 2.21 -73.23 39.23
N ASP A 926 1.16 -72.40 39.29
CA ASP A 926 0.57 -71.64 40.41
C ASP A 926 1.40 -70.60 41.19
N GLY A 927 0.74 -69.66 41.91
CA GLY A 927 1.48 -68.80 42.85
C GLY A 927 0.75 -67.68 43.61
N ASP A 928 -0.29 -67.06 43.04
CA ASP A 928 -1.32 -66.26 43.74
C ASP A 928 -0.94 -64.94 44.52
N THR A 929 -1.96 -64.14 44.82
CA THR A 929 -2.08 -63.10 45.89
C THR A 929 -1.19 -61.84 45.93
N THR A 930 -1.80 -60.75 45.43
CA THR A 930 -1.99 -59.43 46.11
C THR A 930 -2.23 -59.54 47.64
N PRO A 931 -1.97 -58.53 48.53
CA PRO A 931 -2.82 -57.29 48.57
C PRO A 931 -2.31 -55.99 49.25
N LEU A 932 -3.05 -54.88 49.02
CA LEU A 932 -3.13 -53.61 49.80
C LEU A 932 -1.82 -52.77 49.95
N GLY A 933 -1.79 -51.44 50.11
CA GLY A 933 -2.76 -50.31 50.13
C GLY A 933 -1.93 -49.00 50.30
N LYS A 934 -2.42 -47.77 50.49
CA LYS A 934 -3.78 -47.18 50.61
C LYS A 934 -3.61 -45.63 50.65
N HIS A 935 -4.55 -44.84 50.07
CA HIS A 935 -4.73 -43.37 50.30
C HIS A 935 -3.62 -42.38 49.85
N SER A 936 -3.83 -41.06 49.70
CA SER A 936 -5.03 -40.23 49.34
C SER A 936 -4.63 -38.75 49.13
N LYS A 937 -5.50 -37.97 48.43
CA LYS A 937 -5.47 -36.51 48.17
C LYS A 937 -4.34 -36.02 47.22
N GLY A 938 -4.53 -34.99 46.39
CA GLY A 938 -5.74 -34.20 46.07
C GLY A 938 -5.52 -32.67 46.12
N GLY A 939 -6.26 -31.91 45.30
CA GLY A 939 -6.26 -30.44 45.31
C GLY A 939 -6.26 -29.83 43.90
N GLU A 940 -7.20 -28.94 43.63
CA GLU A 940 -7.37 -28.21 42.36
C GLU A 940 -6.89 -26.75 42.51
N ALA A 941 -6.43 -26.15 41.41
CA ALA A 941 -6.52 -24.71 41.10
C ALA A 941 -6.22 -24.49 39.60
#